data_AF-A0A8S3XPU4-F1
#
_entry.id   AF-A0A8S3XPU4-F1
#
_cell.length_a   1.000
_cell.length_b   1.000
_cell.length_c   1.000
_cell.angle_alpha   90.00
_cell.angle_beta   90.00
_cell.angle_gamma   90.00
#
_symmetry.space_group_name_H-M   'P 1'
#
loop_
_entity.id
_entity.type
_entity.pdbx_description
1 polymer ?
#
loop_
_entity_poly.entity_id
_entity_poly.type
_entity_poly.pdbx_seq_one_letter_code
_entity_poly.pdbx_strand_id
1 'polypeptide(L)'
;MQLEVAEAASERLYPALFQCFTIILSGYIAGRLNVVSKSESKGIATFVGTFALPSLIFLSLAQLNFSIVNWTFLLAMLLGKGIVFFTVAIITILVSKPMNLGQAGMFAIFCTQSNDFALGYPIINAIYEKTHPEYALYLYLMAPISLAILNPIAFVLLEINKQKQNDTNEAGNEQNQKMYILKLKMLLQIFKGIIFNPVLVMTVLGIIGNIIFKHKLSIYIEGLLEVYGQAFTASALFLLGLRMVGQVHRLRGPALIVPCVLIMVKLIILPVVMRECVTALNAGMNQTETSSLSTYAFLYGTIPTAPAVFVFSNLYQLEMDLVASSMVICTFLSAPITFLSAQVITLNKDFDGQLRKFGFDLSIVALFAALWIFLVFTVTRKYKRMPHRITFCLNITQILLAVSVIWGGPLENYPPSWQSIFQQGLQIFSTYSCLLWTCMLSVGLLTLENRGPCFVLTLWPVLAFVAWGAPAVMVAILMATKPTGGFVEDSSTDAIRLCLLVFSLTVTSGCLILYIRFRRRSAHFAALSDDLASSPPNESTSLVENAEPTSHSQSISNMGMEDQGCYGAITATPSPNKNHNGCCTNNPNCESGFMTSSSRDIEDMTNEKDCACPPTQKHRCGATGPCRYLNELEQAASQLGMLPPEHTRGRGGQLLRHIVLIIAYNLSMFIGMTYITWRVLRKDESGVYIEIEFFDIAVNNGQALIMFVLFGLNPQEILLPAIRFLKNKWHGEDTVRLPPVEELSFETKHVCEQFITHHLSRCEEAIAKDIRWRMRTYRGVFRGTCLVRWLISSGLANDEFEAVTYGRHLLDGRLISHVNNTYHFTNSPLLYTFN
;
A
#
# COMPACT_ATOMS: atom_id res chain seq x y z
N MET A 1 -2.75 -5.52 -48.11
CA MET A 1 -2.01 -4.30 -47.72
C MET A 1 -2.08 -4.03 -46.21
N GLN A 2 -3.21 -3.63 -45.62
CA GLN A 2 -3.27 -3.39 -44.15
C GLN A 2 -2.96 -4.65 -43.31
N LEU A 3 -3.45 -5.83 -43.71
CA LEU A 3 -3.11 -7.11 -43.05
C LEU A 3 -1.58 -7.41 -43.09
N GLU A 4 -0.95 -7.24 -44.25
CA GLU A 4 0.50 -7.44 -44.45
C GLU A 4 1.34 -6.45 -43.64
N VAL A 5 0.86 -5.22 -43.44
CA VAL A 5 1.51 -4.23 -42.56
C VAL A 5 1.43 -4.67 -41.09
N ALA A 6 0.31 -5.25 -40.67
CA ALA A 6 0.13 -5.73 -39.30
C ALA A 6 1.03 -6.94 -38.98
N GLU A 7 1.06 -7.91 -39.89
CA GLU A 7 1.91 -9.10 -39.80
C GLU A 7 3.39 -8.68 -39.77
N ALA A 8 3.83 -7.86 -40.73
CA ALA A 8 5.20 -7.35 -40.80
C ALA A 8 5.62 -6.48 -39.58
N ALA A 9 4.71 -5.69 -38.99
CA ALA A 9 5.01 -4.94 -37.78
C ALA A 9 5.23 -5.86 -36.57
N SER A 10 4.43 -6.92 -36.44
CA SER A 10 4.59 -7.93 -35.38
C SER A 10 5.90 -8.72 -35.54
N GLU A 11 6.26 -9.11 -36.77
CA GLU A 11 7.51 -9.79 -37.12
C GLU A 11 8.75 -8.94 -36.87
N ARG A 12 8.64 -7.61 -36.91
CA ARG A 12 9.75 -6.66 -36.65
C ARG A 12 9.90 -6.32 -35.18
N LEU A 13 8.78 -6.19 -34.48
CA LEU A 13 8.76 -5.85 -33.06
C LEU A 13 9.34 -6.98 -32.20
N TYR A 14 9.05 -8.25 -32.53
CA TYR A 14 9.54 -9.39 -31.75
C TYR A 14 11.08 -9.45 -31.70
N PRO A 15 11.83 -9.37 -32.83
CA PRO A 15 13.28 -9.19 -32.83
C PRO A 15 13.76 -7.96 -32.05
N ALA A 16 13.11 -6.80 -32.20
CA ALA A 16 13.54 -5.57 -31.52
C ALA A 16 13.40 -5.66 -29.99
N LEU A 17 12.28 -6.18 -29.50
CA LEU A 17 12.07 -6.44 -28.07
C LEU A 17 13.03 -7.53 -27.57
N PHE A 18 13.18 -8.63 -28.31
CA PHE A 18 14.10 -9.72 -27.95
C PHE A 18 15.54 -9.21 -27.82
N GLN A 19 16.03 -8.41 -28.77
CA GLN A 19 17.33 -7.77 -28.71
C GLN A 19 17.45 -6.87 -27.47
N CYS A 20 16.48 -5.97 -27.25
CA CYS A 20 16.53 -5.04 -26.12
C CYS A 20 16.55 -5.76 -24.77
N PHE A 21 15.66 -6.73 -24.55
CA PHE A 21 15.58 -7.48 -23.29
C PHE A 21 16.73 -8.46 -23.10
N THR A 22 17.30 -9.03 -24.17
CA THR A 22 18.50 -9.87 -24.08
C THR A 22 19.73 -9.06 -23.66
N ILE A 23 19.88 -7.82 -24.13
CA ILE A 23 20.96 -6.91 -23.72
C ILE A 23 20.79 -6.45 -22.25
N ILE A 24 19.54 -6.19 -21.81
CA ILE A 24 19.26 -5.92 -20.39
C ILE A 24 19.60 -7.16 -19.53
N LEU A 25 19.23 -8.36 -19.98
CA LEU A 25 19.49 -9.61 -19.27
C LEU A 25 20.99 -9.92 -19.17
N SER A 26 21.76 -9.72 -20.25
CA SER A 26 23.21 -9.91 -20.22
C SER A 26 23.90 -8.93 -19.27
N GLY A 27 23.45 -7.67 -19.23
CA GLY A 27 23.88 -6.68 -18.23
C GLY A 27 23.55 -7.09 -16.81
N TYR A 28 22.35 -7.62 -16.56
CA TYR A 28 21.97 -8.15 -15.25
C TYR A 28 22.83 -9.33 -14.83
N ILE A 29 23.09 -10.29 -15.74
CA ILE A 29 23.94 -11.46 -15.46
C ILE A 29 25.39 -11.01 -15.19
N ALA A 30 25.96 -10.12 -16.00
CA ALA A 30 27.32 -9.60 -15.81
C ALA A 30 27.49 -8.91 -14.43
N GLY A 31 26.52 -8.09 -14.01
CA GLY A 31 26.54 -7.47 -12.69
C GLY A 31 26.26 -8.45 -11.55
N ARG A 32 25.44 -9.48 -11.78
CA ARG A 32 25.13 -10.51 -10.77
C ARG A 32 26.30 -11.46 -10.51
N LEU A 33 27.08 -11.75 -11.55
CA LEU A 33 28.32 -12.52 -11.49
C LEU A 33 29.54 -11.66 -11.10
N ASN A 34 29.37 -10.34 -10.85
CA ASN A 34 30.46 -9.39 -10.61
C ASN A 34 31.53 -9.33 -11.72
N VAL A 35 31.20 -9.73 -12.95
CA VAL A 35 32.06 -9.55 -14.14
C VAL A 35 32.26 -8.08 -14.46
N VAL A 36 31.26 -7.24 -14.14
CA VAL A 36 31.37 -5.78 -14.16
C VAL A 36 31.01 -5.25 -12.78
N SER A 37 32.00 -4.65 -12.11
CA SER A 37 31.85 -4.05 -10.79
C SER A 37 31.01 -2.77 -10.81
N LYS A 38 30.55 -2.33 -9.63
CA LYS A 38 29.84 -1.05 -9.47
C LYS A 38 30.69 0.16 -9.89
N SER A 39 32.01 0.07 -9.73
CA SER A 39 33.00 1.06 -10.19
C SER A 39 33.05 1.15 -11.71
N GLU A 40 33.14 0.03 -12.41
CA GLU A 40 33.19 -0.02 -13.88
C GLU A 40 31.85 0.40 -14.50
N SER A 41 30.73 0.02 -13.87
CA SER A 41 29.38 0.50 -14.23
C SER A 41 29.26 2.04 -14.19
N LYS A 42 30.00 2.73 -13.31
CA LYS A 42 30.08 4.20 -13.31
C LYS A 42 30.87 4.74 -14.52
N GLY A 43 31.90 4.03 -14.98
CA GLY A 43 32.63 4.32 -16.21
C GLY A 43 31.72 4.25 -17.44
N ILE A 44 31.00 3.12 -17.60
CA ILE A 44 30.01 2.92 -18.67
C ILE A 44 28.93 4.02 -18.62
N ALA A 45 28.42 4.35 -17.43
CA ALA A 45 27.45 5.44 -17.27
C ALA A 45 27.97 6.82 -17.70
N THR A 46 29.26 7.09 -17.49
CA THR A 46 29.90 8.34 -17.90
C THR A 46 30.08 8.40 -19.41
N PHE A 47 30.51 7.30 -20.04
CA PHE A 47 30.59 7.19 -21.51
C PHE A 47 29.22 7.42 -22.17
N VAL A 48 28.20 6.68 -21.72
CA VAL A 48 26.84 6.75 -22.25
C VAL A 48 26.23 8.15 -22.08
N GLY A 49 26.36 8.74 -20.88
CA GLY A 49 25.73 10.01 -20.55
C GLY A 49 26.43 11.25 -21.10
N THR A 50 27.76 11.22 -21.28
CA THR A 50 28.56 12.40 -21.65
C THR A 50 28.97 12.42 -23.13
N PHE A 51 29.12 11.25 -23.77
CA PHE A 51 29.58 11.15 -25.16
C PHE A 51 28.51 10.56 -26.08
N ALA A 52 28.06 9.32 -25.83
CA ALA A 52 27.19 8.61 -26.77
C ALA A 52 25.80 9.26 -26.93
N LEU A 53 25.10 9.51 -25.82
CA LEU A 53 23.77 10.15 -25.84
C LEU A 53 23.81 11.59 -26.41
N PRO A 54 24.72 12.48 -25.96
CA PRO A 54 24.71 13.86 -26.45
C PRO A 54 25.09 13.95 -27.94
N SER A 55 26.00 13.10 -28.44
CA SER A 55 26.31 12.99 -29.87
C SER A 55 25.10 12.53 -30.70
N LEU A 56 24.39 11.48 -30.26
CA LEU A 56 23.19 10.98 -30.95
C LEU A 56 22.11 12.05 -31.08
N ILE A 57 21.86 12.80 -29.99
CA ILE A 57 20.83 13.84 -29.96
C ILE A 57 21.22 15.03 -30.84
N PHE A 58 22.47 15.49 -30.79
CA PHE A 58 22.94 16.56 -31.66
C PHE A 58 22.79 16.18 -33.13
N LEU A 59 23.25 14.98 -33.52
CA LEU A 59 23.18 14.50 -34.89
C LEU A 59 21.73 14.45 -35.41
N SER A 60 20.86 13.81 -34.63
CA SER A 60 19.43 13.63 -34.99
C SER A 60 18.71 14.97 -35.15
N LEU A 61 19.01 15.97 -34.31
CA LEU A 61 18.41 17.30 -34.41
C LEU A 61 19.07 18.18 -35.48
N ALA A 62 20.38 18.04 -35.73
CA ALA A 62 21.08 18.79 -36.77
C ALA A 62 20.63 18.42 -38.19
N GLN A 63 20.17 17.17 -38.40
CA GLN A 63 19.62 16.67 -39.66
C GLN A 63 18.10 16.82 -39.79
N LEU A 64 17.37 17.11 -38.70
CA LEU A 64 15.90 17.12 -38.66
C LEU A 64 15.25 18.21 -39.54
N ASN A 65 14.37 17.84 -40.46
CA ASN A 65 13.55 18.83 -41.15
C ASN A 65 12.37 19.31 -40.28
N PHE A 66 12.50 20.49 -39.67
CA PHE A 66 11.45 21.09 -38.83
C PHE A 66 10.13 21.38 -39.55
N SER A 67 10.10 21.43 -40.89
CA SER A 67 8.86 21.63 -41.66
C SER A 67 7.89 20.43 -41.59
N ILE A 68 8.38 19.24 -41.21
CA ILE A 68 7.59 18.01 -41.06
C ILE A 68 7.03 17.87 -39.63
N VAL A 69 7.53 18.67 -38.69
CA VAL A 69 7.23 18.55 -37.25
C VAL A 69 5.87 19.17 -36.92
N ASN A 70 4.95 18.33 -36.45
CA ASN A 70 3.66 18.77 -35.93
C ASN A 70 3.81 19.35 -34.51
N TRP A 71 3.82 20.67 -34.40
CA TRP A 71 3.95 21.39 -33.13
C TRP A 71 2.72 21.28 -32.23
N THR A 72 1.52 21.16 -32.80
CA THR A 72 0.27 20.92 -32.04
C THR A 72 0.31 19.58 -31.32
N PHE A 73 0.83 18.55 -31.99
CA PHE A 73 1.07 17.23 -31.42
C PHE A 73 2.11 17.26 -30.29
N LEU A 74 3.25 17.96 -30.48
CA LEU A 74 4.23 18.16 -29.41
C LEU A 74 3.64 18.87 -28.19
N LEU A 75 2.79 19.89 -28.40
CA LEU A 75 2.09 20.60 -27.33
C LEU A 75 1.10 19.68 -26.60
N ALA A 76 0.31 18.89 -27.32
CA ALA A 76 -0.62 17.92 -26.72
C ALA A 76 0.10 16.87 -25.85
N MET A 77 1.26 16.40 -26.31
CA MET A 77 2.09 15.43 -25.59
C MET A 77 2.75 16.04 -24.33
N LEU A 78 3.18 17.30 -24.42
CA LEU A 78 3.64 18.08 -23.26
C LEU A 78 2.52 18.31 -22.23
N LEU A 79 1.31 18.65 -22.70
CA LEU A 79 0.13 18.84 -21.83
C LEU A 79 -0.29 17.55 -21.15
N GLY A 80 -0.32 16.41 -21.86
CA GLY A 80 -0.63 15.10 -21.27
C GLY A 80 0.36 14.71 -20.18
N LYS A 81 1.68 14.89 -20.43
CA LYS A 81 2.70 14.74 -19.38
C LYS A 81 2.50 15.74 -18.24
N GLY A 82 2.20 17.01 -18.54
CA GLY A 82 1.96 18.05 -17.54
C GLY A 82 0.81 17.73 -16.58
N ILE A 83 -0.33 17.27 -17.11
CA ILE A 83 -1.49 16.85 -16.31
C ILE A 83 -1.10 15.75 -15.33
N VAL A 84 -0.42 14.68 -15.80
CA VAL A 84 0.04 13.60 -14.93
C VAL A 84 1.09 14.09 -13.92
N PHE A 85 2.03 14.93 -14.34
CA PHE A 85 3.07 15.51 -13.49
C PHE A 85 2.46 16.28 -12.31
N PHE A 86 1.60 17.26 -12.58
CA PHE A 86 0.97 18.07 -11.54
C PHE A 86 0.00 17.25 -10.68
N THR A 87 -0.75 16.30 -11.27
CA THR A 87 -1.64 15.41 -10.53
C THR A 87 -0.86 14.56 -9.52
N VAL A 88 0.24 13.92 -9.93
CA VAL A 88 1.10 13.12 -9.05
C VAL A 88 1.77 14.00 -7.99
N ALA A 89 2.27 15.18 -8.36
CA ALA A 89 2.89 16.11 -7.42
C ALA A 89 1.88 16.57 -6.34
N ILE A 90 0.69 17.01 -6.73
CA ILE A 90 -0.38 17.47 -5.83
C ILE A 90 -0.83 16.32 -4.91
N ILE A 91 -1.11 15.14 -5.45
CA ILE A 91 -1.52 13.98 -4.65
C ILE A 91 -0.42 13.61 -3.64
N THR A 92 0.85 13.60 -4.06
CA THR A 92 1.99 13.31 -3.18
C THR A 92 2.09 14.35 -2.06
N ILE A 93 1.93 15.63 -2.35
CA ILE A 93 1.91 16.71 -1.34
C ILE A 93 0.73 16.54 -0.36
N LEU A 94 -0.46 16.19 -0.85
CA LEU A 94 -1.66 16.00 -0.04
C LEU A 94 -1.60 14.76 0.87
N VAL A 95 -0.80 13.77 0.51
CA VAL A 95 -0.59 12.50 1.23
C VAL A 95 0.64 12.55 2.16
N SER A 96 1.70 13.29 1.80
CA SER A 96 2.91 13.41 2.62
C SER A 96 2.80 14.51 3.71
N LYS A 97 2.87 14.10 4.99
CA LYS A 97 2.90 14.98 6.17
C LYS A 97 4.01 14.60 7.19
N PRO A 98 5.07 15.40 7.39
CA PRO A 98 5.31 16.73 6.83
C PRO A 98 5.36 16.73 5.31
N MET A 99 5.06 17.90 4.73
CA MET A 99 5.02 18.11 3.28
C MET A 99 6.42 17.93 2.70
N ASN A 100 6.65 16.75 2.13
CA ASN A 100 7.90 16.37 1.49
C ASN A 100 7.84 16.76 0.01
N LEU A 101 8.12 18.03 -0.27
CA LEU A 101 8.11 18.58 -1.63
C LEU A 101 9.06 17.81 -2.57
N GLY A 102 10.17 17.30 -2.03
CA GLY A 102 11.14 16.52 -2.79
C GLY A 102 10.61 15.15 -3.23
N GLN A 103 9.84 14.46 -2.37
CA GLN A 103 9.15 13.23 -2.78
C GLN A 103 8.15 13.50 -3.91
N ALA A 104 7.41 14.63 -3.83
CA ALA A 104 6.46 15.02 -4.87
C ALA A 104 7.14 15.31 -6.22
N GLY A 105 8.25 16.05 -6.22
CA GLY A 105 9.06 16.28 -7.43
C GLY A 105 9.62 14.98 -8.02
N MET A 106 10.18 14.10 -7.18
CA MET A 106 10.73 12.81 -7.61
C MET A 106 9.67 11.86 -8.20
N PHE A 107 8.51 11.75 -7.55
CA PHE A 107 7.43 10.86 -8.01
C PHE A 107 6.76 11.40 -9.28
N ALA A 108 6.65 12.73 -9.43
CA ALA A 108 6.17 13.35 -10.67
C ALA A 108 7.14 13.06 -11.84
N ILE A 109 8.46 13.26 -11.65
CA ILE A 109 9.48 12.88 -12.64
C ILE A 109 9.39 11.37 -12.98
N PHE A 110 9.24 10.49 -11.98
CA PHE A 110 9.14 9.04 -12.21
C PHE A 110 7.97 8.68 -13.14
N CYS A 111 6.85 9.37 -13.03
CA CYS A 111 5.66 9.09 -13.83
C CYS A 111 5.72 9.68 -15.25
N THR A 112 6.52 10.71 -15.52
CA THR A 112 6.54 11.38 -16.84
C THR A 112 7.81 11.20 -17.66
N GLN A 113 8.94 10.84 -17.04
CA GLN A 113 10.22 10.68 -17.74
C GLN A 113 10.38 9.25 -18.28
N SER A 114 10.03 9.06 -19.55
CA SER A 114 10.16 7.80 -20.30
C SER A 114 11.60 7.49 -20.72
N ASN A 115 11.94 6.22 -20.93
CA ASN A 115 13.21 5.76 -21.50
C ASN A 115 13.22 5.90 -23.04
N ASP A 116 13.06 7.14 -23.49
CA ASP A 116 12.79 7.52 -24.88
C ASP A 116 13.83 7.00 -25.88
N PHE A 117 15.11 7.11 -25.55
CA PHE A 117 16.20 6.79 -26.49
C PHE A 117 16.60 5.31 -26.48
N ALA A 118 16.73 4.68 -25.30
CA ALA A 118 17.28 3.33 -25.23
C ALA A 118 16.23 2.23 -25.45
N LEU A 119 14.96 2.47 -25.11
CA LEU A 119 13.85 1.55 -25.37
C LEU A 119 12.83 2.11 -26.36
N GLY A 120 12.50 3.40 -26.27
CA GLY A 120 11.51 4.02 -27.17
C GLY A 120 11.93 3.96 -28.65
N TYR A 121 13.14 4.42 -28.98
CA TYR A 121 13.59 4.49 -30.38
C TYR A 121 13.58 3.13 -31.10
N PRO A 122 14.16 2.03 -30.56
CA PRO A 122 14.08 0.72 -31.22
C PRO A 122 12.66 0.22 -31.44
N ILE A 123 11.75 0.44 -30.47
CA ILE A 123 10.35 -0.01 -30.55
C ILE A 123 9.58 0.80 -31.60
N ILE A 124 9.67 2.13 -31.56
CA ILE A 124 8.97 3.01 -32.49
C ILE A 124 9.52 2.85 -33.91
N ASN A 125 10.83 2.70 -34.09
CA ASN A 125 11.40 2.44 -35.41
C ASN A 125 10.93 1.09 -35.96
N ALA A 126 10.97 0.00 -35.18
CA ALA A 126 10.53 -1.32 -35.63
C ALA A 126 9.07 -1.36 -36.13
N ILE A 127 8.19 -0.54 -35.52
CA ILE A 127 6.76 -0.46 -35.89
C ILE A 127 6.52 0.53 -37.04
N TYR A 128 7.08 1.75 -36.97
CA TYR A 128 6.70 2.87 -37.83
C TYR A 128 7.69 3.22 -38.95
N GLU A 129 8.90 2.65 -39.01
CA GLU A 129 9.93 2.95 -40.04
C GLU A 129 9.38 2.94 -41.48
N LYS A 130 8.46 2.02 -41.80
CA LYS A 130 7.86 1.88 -43.14
C LYS A 130 6.64 2.76 -43.40
N THR A 131 5.95 3.22 -42.34
CA THR A 131 4.65 3.92 -42.47
C THR A 131 4.76 5.40 -42.13
N HIS A 132 5.46 5.71 -41.04
CA HIS A 132 5.66 7.04 -40.46
C HIS A 132 7.08 7.15 -39.86
N PRO A 133 8.15 7.19 -40.69
CA PRO A 133 9.52 7.35 -40.21
C PRO A 133 9.72 8.61 -39.35
N GLU A 134 8.90 9.63 -39.56
CA GLU A 134 8.84 10.85 -38.74
C GLU A 134 8.47 10.60 -37.26
N TYR A 135 7.85 9.47 -36.91
CA TYR A 135 7.49 9.19 -35.52
C TYR A 135 8.69 8.94 -34.62
N ALA A 136 9.73 8.27 -35.13
CA ALA A 136 10.99 8.10 -34.39
C ALA A 136 11.69 9.46 -34.13
N LEU A 137 11.54 10.42 -35.04
CA LEU A 137 12.11 11.77 -34.92
C LEU A 137 11.47 12.59 -33.80
N TYR A 138 10.17 12.41 -33.51
CA TYR A 138 9.50 13.08 -32.40
C TYR A 138 10.12 12.77 -31.03
N LEU A 139 10.71 11.58 -30.83
CA LEU A 139 11.37 11.20 -29.57
C LEU A 139 12.51 12.17 -29.21
N TYR A 140 13.28 12.60 -30.20
CA TYR A 140 14.40 13.55 -30.05
C TYR A 140 13.96 14.98 -29.73
N LEU A 141 12.69 15.34 -29.94
CA LEU A 141 12.12 16.62 -29.52
C LEU A 141 11.36 16.51 -28.20
N MET A 142 10.55 15.47 -28.01
CA MET A 142 9.71 15.30 -26.82
C MET A 142 10.51 15.11 -25.53
N ALA A 143 11.58 14.33 -25.56
CA ALA A 143 12.37 14.06 -24.36
C ALA A 143 13.07 15.35 -23.86
N PRO A 144 13.75 16.16 -24.70
CA PRO A 144 14.26 17.46 -24.32
C PRO A 144 13.20 18.47 -23.91
N ILE A 145 12.09 18.62 -24.64
CA ILE A 145 11.03 19.58 -24.31
C ILE A 145 10.43 19.27 -22.93
N SER A 146 10.17 17.99 -22.65
CA SER A 146 9.71 17.54 -21.32
C SER A 146 10.75 17.82 -20.22
N LEU A 147 12.04 17.58 -20.50
CA LEU A 147 13.15 17.82 -19.58
C LEU A 147 13.40 19.32 -19.33
N ALA A 148 13.16 20.17 -20.32
CA ALA A 148 13.35 21.62 -20.25
C ALA A 148 12.21 22.34 -19.51
N ILE A 149 10.98 21.81 -19.57
CA ILE A 149 9.79 22.49 -19.05
C ILE A 149 9.30 21.90 -17.72
N LEU A 150 9.18 20.58 -17.60
CA LEU A 150 8.58 19.94 -16.41
C LEU A 150 9.62 19.68 -15.31
N ASN A 151 10.80 19.16 -15.66
CA ASN A 151 11.80 18.80 -14.65
C ASN A 151 12.34 19.98 -13.81
N PRO A 152 12.46 21.24 -14.31
CA PRO A 152 12.84 22.38 -13.46
C PRO A 152 11.90 22.58 -12.27
N ILE A 153 10.60 22.37 -12.46
CA ILE A 153 9.59 22.50 -11.41
C ILE A 153 9.85 21.46 -10.32
N ALA A 154 10.15 20.21 -10.70
CA ALA A 154 10.51 19.16 -9.75
C ALA A 154 11.87 19.41 -9.07
N PHE A 155 12.88 19.96 -9.77
CA PHE A 155 14.16 20.33 -9.16
C PHE A 155 14.02 21.47 -8.14
N VAL A 156 13.15 22.45 -8.38
CA VAL A 156 12.80 23.48 -7.39
C VAL A 156 12.15 22.84 -6.16
N LEU A 157 11.17 21.93 -6.34
CA LEU A 157 10.53 21.21 -5.22
C LEU A 157 11.52 20.34 -4.42
N LEU A 158 12.48 19.72 -5.11
CA LEU A 158 13.58 18.93 -4.54
C LEU A 158 14.54 19.79 -3.70
N GLU A 159 14.99 20.93 -4.21
CA GLU A 159 15.95 21.77 -3.49
C GLU A 159 15.30 22.51 -2.31
N ILE A 160 14.02 22.91 -2.41
CA ILE A 160 13.26 23.45 -1.25
C ILE A 160 13.19 22.41 -0.12
N ASN A 161 13.00 21.13 -0.46
CA ASN A 161 12.97 20.04 0.52
C ASN A 161 14.34 19.83 1.18
N LYS A 162 15.43 19.94 0.40
CA LYS A 162 16.80 19.81 0.88
C LYS A 162 17.21 20.99 1.78
N GLN A 163 16.84 22.22 1.43
CA GLN A 163 17.01 23.38 2.32
C GLN A 163 16.29 23.16 3.64
N LYS A 164 15.02 22.75 3.62
CA LYS A 164 14.25 22.52 4.85
C LYS A 164 14.86 21.45 5.77
N GLN A 165 15.52 20.44 5.22
CA GLN A 165 16.28 19.46 6.02
C GLN A 165 17.53 20.07 6.65
N ASN A 166 18.27 20.91 5.93
CA ASN A 166 19.43 21.62 6.47
C ASN A 166 19.02 22.65 7.55
N ASP A 167 17.99 23.44 7.30
CA ASP A 167 17.45 24.44 8.25
C ASP A 167 16.97 23.81 9.57
N THR A 168 16.59 22.52 9.55
CA THR A 168 16.19 21.78 10.77
C THR A 168 17.39 21.34 11.62
N ASN A 169 18.59 21.27 11.03
CA ASN A 169 19.82 20.87 11.72
C ASN A 169 20.63 22.06 12.26
N GLU A 170 20.43 23.28 11.74
CA GLU A 170 21.16 24.50 12.15
C GLU A 170 20.23 25.50 12.86
N ALA A 171 19.77 25.13 14.05
CA ALA A 171 19.04 26.03 14.95
C ALA A 171 19.99 27.06 15.62
N GLY A 172 20.41 28.08 14.85
CA GLY A 172 21.24 29.20 15.32
C GLY A 172 20.76 30.54 14.75
N ASN A 173 20.42 31.50 15.62
CA ASN A 173 19.96 32.84 15.23
C ASN A 173 21.01 33.62 14.42
N GLU A 174 20.62 34.15 13.24
CA GLU A 174 20.99 35.48 12.68
C GLU A 174 20.70 35.67 11.16
N GLN A 175 20.17 34.69 10.41
CA GLN A 175 20.29 34.69 8.94
C GLN A 175 19.11 35.17 8.06
N ASN A 176 18.12 35.93 8.57
CA ASN A 176 16.96 36.34 7.75
C ASN A 176 17.31 37.08 6.43
N GLN A 177 18.41 37.85 6.39
CA GLN A 177 18.80 38.61 5.19
C GLN A 177 19.80 37.85 4.27
N LYS A 178 20.64 36.95 4.83
CA LYS A 178 21.49 36.03 4.05
C LYS A 178 20.64 34.98 3.30
N MET A 179 19.55 34.52 3.92
CA MET A 179 18.63 33.50 3.39
C MET A 179 18.08 33.85 1.99
N TYR A 180 17.71 35.09 1.72
CA TYR A 180 17.18 35.50 0.40
C TYR A 180 18.24 35.46 -0.70
N ILE A 181 19.45 35.96 -0.41
CA ILE A 181 20.58 35.93 -1.36
C ILE A 181 21.01 34.48 -1.62
N LEU A 182 21.01 33.62 -0.60
CA LEU A 182 21.29 32.19 -0.73
C LEU A 182 20.24 31.48 -1.61
N LYS A 183 18.95 31.76 -1.40
CA LYS A 183 17.85 31.22 -2.22
C LYS A 183 17.97 31.64 -3.68
N LEU A 184 18.25 32.91 -3.98
CA LEU A 184 18.41 33.38 -5.35
C LEU A 184 19.65 32.76 -6.02
N LYS A 185 20.79 32.73 -5.33
CA LYS A 185 22.05 32.14 -5.83
C LYS A 185 21.92 30.64 -6.08
N MET A 186 21.19 29.94 -5.21
CA MET A 186 20.92 28.51 -5.33
C MET A 186 19.91 28.21 -6.45
N LEU A 187 18.83 28.99 -6.60
CA LEU A 187 17.95 28.91 -7.79
C LEU A 187 18.74 29.12 -9.07
N LEU A 188 19.65 30.11 -9.11
CA LEU A 188 20.57 30.33 -10.23
C LEU A 188 21.51 29.14 -10.46
N GLN A 189 21.94 28.44 -9.41
CA GLN A 189 22.78 27.25 -9.49
C GLN A 189 22.03 26.00 -9.98
N ILE A 190 20.75 25.83 -9.60
CA ILE A 190 19.84 24.81 -10.16
C ILE A 190 19.58 25.13 -11.63
N PHE A 191 19.22 26.37 -11.96
CA PHE A 191 18.95 26.81 -13.33
C PHE A 191 20.20 26.65 -14.22
N LYS A 192 21.39 26.92 -13.66
CA LYS A 192 22.68 26.61 -14.30
C LYS A 192 22.85 25.09 -14.48
N GLY A 193 22.61 24.27 -13.46
CA GLY A 193 22.68 22.80 -13.57
C GLY A 193 21.71 22.21 -14.60
N ILE A 194 20.55 22.84 -14.81
CA ILE A 194 19.58 22.48 -15.85
C ILE A 194 20.05 22.95 -17.23
N ILE A 195 20.41 24.23 -17.40
CA ILE A 195 20.89 24.77 -18.68
C ILE A 195 22.14 24.02 -19.16
N PHE A 196 23.06 23.68 -18.25
CA PHE A 196 24.27 22.90 -18.54
C PHE A 196 24.07 21.38 -18.46
N ASN A 197 22.82 20.89 -18.45
CA ASN A 197 22.55 19.47 -18.63
C ASN A 197 23.00 19.05 -20.05
N PRO A 198 23.89 18.05 -20.21
CA PRO A 198 24.42 17.65 -21.53
C PRO A 198 23.34 17.37 -22.59
N VAL A 199 22.19 16.84 -22.16
CA VAL A 199 21.02 16.64 -23.04
C VAL A 199 20.48 17.98 -23.53
N LEU A 200 20.18 18.92 -22.63
CA LEU A 200 19.61 20.22 -23.03
C LEU A 200 20.61 21.05 -23.85
N VAL A 201 21.89 21.09 -23.46
CA VAL A 201 22.96 21.76 -24.22
C VAL A 201 23.03 21.23 -25.65
N MET A 202 23.13 19.90 -25.85
CA MET A 202 23.24 19.34 -27.19
C MET A 202 21.95 19.48 -28.00
N THR A 203 20.78 19.62 -27.37
CA THR A 203 19.53 19.87 -28.11
C THR A 203 19.46 21.28 -28.67
N VAL A 204 19.85 22.27 -27.86
CA VAL A 204 19.96 23.66 -28.31
C VAL A 204 21.05 23.79 -29.37
N LEU A 205 22.21 23.17 -29.16
CA LEU A 205 23.29 23.13 -30.18
C LEU A 205 22.87 22.38 -31.45
N GLY A 206 22.08 21.31 -31.35
CA GLY A 206 21.55 20.57 -32.50
C GLY A 206 20.57 21.41 -33.33
N ILE A 207 19.64 22.12 -32.68
CA ILE A 207 18.73 23.07 -33.33
C ILE A 207 19.50 24.24 -33.97
N ILE A 208 20.50 24.79 -33.28
CA ILE A 208 21.37 25.85 -33.84
C ILE A 208 22.17 25.33 -35.04
N GLY A 209 22.75 24.13 -34.93
CA GLY A 209 23.49 23.46 -36.00
C GLY A 209 22.60 23.21 -37.23
N ASN A 210 21.37 22.77 -37.02
CA ASN A 210 20.37 22.59 -38.08
C ASN A 210 20.15 23.88 -38.91
N ILE A 211 19.98 25.01 -38.22
CA ILE A 211 19.77 26.34 -38.82
C ILE A 211 21.03 26.81 -39.58
N ILE A 212 22.22 26.65 -38.97
CA ILE A 212 23.50 27.08 -39.56
C ILE A 212 23.86 26.23 -40.79
N PHE A 213 23.74 24.91 -40.68
CA PHE A 213 24.17 23.94 -41.70
C PHE A 213 23.07 23.57 -42.70
N LYS A 214 21.85 24.12 -42.57
CA LYS A 214 20.69 23.86 -43.46
C LYS A 214 20.45 22.36 -43.67
N HIS A 215 20.38 21.63 -42.56
CA HIS A 215 20.23 20.16 -42.49
C HIS A 215 21.39 19.32 -43.06
N LYS A 216 22.49 19.91 -43.56
CA LYS A 216 23.63 19.19 -44.16
C LYS A 216 24.90 19.38 -43.35
N LEU A 217 25.19 18.42 -42.46
CA LEU A 217 26.43 18.40 -41.69
C LEU A 217 27.63 18.04 -42.57
N SER A 218 28.84 18.36 -42.12
CA SER A 218 30.07 17.90 -42.79
C SER A 218 30.27 16.41 -42.54
N ILE A 219 30.65 15.65 -43.59
CA ILE A 219 30.78 14.19 -43.58
C ILE A 219 31.71 13.67 -42.46
N TYR A 220 32.72 14.46 -42.08
CA TYR A 220 33.64 14.14 -40.98
C TYR A 220 33.02 14.29 -39.59
N ILE A 221 32.12 15.27 -39.41
CA ILE A 221 31.42 15.49 -38.14
C ILE A 221 30.26 14.49 -38.02
N GLU A 222 29.54 14.27 -39.12
CA GLU A 222 28.47 13.27 -39.22
C GLU A 222 28.97 11.87 -38.87
N GLY A 223 29.97 11.35 -39.59
CA GLY A 223 30.50 10.01 -39.32
C GLY A 223 31.09 9.83 -37.91
N LEU A 224 31.70 10.88 -37.34
CA LEU A 224 32.20 10.83 -35.96
C LEU A 224 31.05 10.72 -34.94
N LEU A 225 30.02 11.56 -35.09
CA LEU A 225 28.86 11.57 -34.18
C LEU A 225 28.00 10.32 -34.35
N GLU A 226 27.92 9.77 -35.56
CA GLU A 226 27.20 8.53 -35.86
C GLU A 226 27.81 7.36 -35.11
N VAL A 227 29.15 7.18 -35.15
CA VAL A 227 29.83 6.09 -34.42
C VAL A 227 29.59 6.18 -32.91
N TYR A 228 29.62 7.38 -32.32
CA TYR A 228 29.24 7.57 -30.91
C TYR A 228 27.76 7.28 -30.66
N GLY A 229 26.87 7.65 -31.59
CA GLY A 229 25.44 7.42 -31.48
C GLY A 229 25.04 5.96 -31.60
N GLN A 230 25.64 5.20 -32.52
CA GLN A 230 25.42 3.75 -32.67
C GLN A 230 25.80 2.98 -31.39
N ALA A 231 26.85 3.41 -30.69
CA ALA A 231 27.27 2.81 -29.42
C ALA A 231 26.29 3.05 -28.25
N PHE A 232 25.39 4.04 -28.36
CA PHE A 232 24.50 4.43 -27.25
C PHE A 232 23.55 3.31 -26.83
N THR A 233 22.74 2.77 -27.76
CA THR A 233 21.57 1.94 -27.41
C THR A 233 21.97 0.66 -26.67
N ALA A 234 22.92 -0.10 -27.20
CA ALA A 234 23.41 -1.32 -26.55
C ALA A 234 24.05 -1.03 -25.19
N SER A 235 24.90 0.00 -25.10
CA SER A 235 25.57 0.38 -23.85
C SER A 235 24.60 0.86 -22.77
N ALA A 236 23.56 1.60 -23.16
CA ALA A 236 22.52 2.10 -22.25
C ALA A 236 21.62 0.97 -21.72
N LEU A 237 21.24 0.01 -22.56
CA LEU A 237 20.45 -1.16 -22.17
C LEU A 237 21.23 -2.12 -21.27
N PHE A 238 22.51 -2.36 -21.58
CA PHE A 238 23.41 -3.16 -20.75
C PHE A 238 23.62 -2.51 -19.37
N LEU A 239 23.83 -1.19 -19.33
CA LEU A 239 23.93 -0.41 -18.11
C LEU A 239 22.64 -0.42 -17.27
N LEU A 240 21.47 -0.39 -17.92
CA LEU A 240 20.19 -0.57 -17.25
C LEU A 240 20.14 -1.94 -16.56
N GLY A 241 20.49 -3.02 -17.28
CA GLY A 241 20.64 -4.37 -16.71
C GLY A 241 21.55 -4.44 -15.48
N LEU A 242 22.76 -3.88 -15.58
CA LEU A 242 23.72 -3.79 -14.47
C LEU A 242 23.13 -3.12 -13.22
N ARG A 243 22.31 -2.07 -13.41
CA ARG A 243 21.68 -1.32 -12.30
C ARG A 243 20.50 -2.05 -11.66
N MET A 244 19.89 -3.02 -12.33
CA MET A 244 18.79 -3.83 -11.75
C MET A 244 19.28 -4.80 -10.67
N VAL A 245 20.57 -5.16 -10.68
CA VAL A 245 21.15 -6.19 -9.80
C VAL A 245 21.01 -5.81 -8.33
N GLY A 246 20.36 -6.68 -7.56
CA GLY A 246 20.22 -6.52 -6.12
C GLY A 246 19.16 -5.51 -5.65
N GLN A 247 18.37 -4.90 -6.53
CA GLN A 247 17.32 -3.96 -6.11
C GLN A 247 16.01 -4.68 -5.72
N VAL A 248 15.58 -5.65 -6.54
CA VAL A 248 14.26 -6.31 -6.41
C VAL A 248 13.95 -6.91 -5.03
N HIS A 249 14.97 -7.34 -4.26
CA HIS A 249 14.76 -7.93 -2.93
C HIS A 249 14.55 -6.90 -1.80
N ARG A 250 14.82 -5.62 -2.03
CA ARG A 250 14.76 -4.55 -1.01
C ARG A 250 13.34 -4.12 -0.67
N LEU A 251 12.41 -4.21 -1.62
CA LEU A 251 11.00 -3.89 -1.39
C LEU A 251 10.24 -5.11 -0.86
N ARG A 252 10.00 -5.16 0.46
CA ARG A 252 9.07 -6.10 1.10
C ARG A 252 8.09 -5.37 2.01
N GLY A 253 6.84 -5.85 2.05
CA GLY A 253 5.82 -5.32 2.94
C GLY A 253 5.35 -3.90 2.56
N PRO A 254 5.13 -2.98 3.53
CA PRO A 254 4.48 -1.69 3.28
C PRO A 254 5.09 -0.81 2.20
N ALA A 255 6.41 -0.90 2.02
CA ALA A 255 7.16 -0.11 1.05
C ALA A 255 6.79 -0.42 -0.42
N LEU A 256 6.12 -1.54 -0.72
CA LEU A 256 5.68 -1.87 -2.09
C LEU A 256 4.50 -1.04 -2.59
N ILE A 257 3.68 -0.45 -1.70
CA ILE A 257 2.45 0.25 -2.11
C ILE A 257 2.75 1.41 -3.07
N VAL A 258 3.67 2.30 -2.69
CA VAL A 258 3.99 3.50 -3.46
C VAL A 258 4.60 3.15 -4.84
N PRO A 259 5.60 2.24 -4.95
CA PRO A 259 6.02 1.62 -6.20
C PRO A 259 4.88 1.17 -7.10
N CYS A 260 3.95 0.35 -6.59
CA CYS A 260 2.83 -0.15 -7.38
C CYS A 260 1.94 1.00 -7.89
N VAL A 261 1.62 1.99 -7.05
CA VAL A 261 0.85 3.18 -7.50
C VAL A 261 1.57 3.90 -8.64
N LEU A 262 2.86 4.21 -8.48
CA LEU A 262 3.63 4.99 -9.46
C LEU A 262 3.79 4.26 -10.80
N ILE A 263 4.03 2.94 -10.77
CA ILE A 263 4.12 2.11 -11.98
C ILE A 263 2.78 2.08 -12.70
N MET A 264 1.67 1.98 -11.98
CA MET A 264 0.33 1.95 -12.59
C MET A 264 -0.08 3.31 -13.18
N VAL A 265 0.27 4.43 -12.51
CA VAL A 265 0.12 5.77 -13.10
C VAL A 265 0.95 5.88 -14.40
N LYS A 266 2.19 5.38 -14.38
CA LYS A 266 3.11 5.45 -15.52
C LYS A 266 2.68 4.58 -16.71
N LEU A 267 2.24 3.34 -16.49
CA LEU A 267 2.00 2.36 -17.55
C LEU A 267 0.54 2.28 -18.04
N ILE A 268 -0.41 2.91 -17.32
CA ILE A 268 -1.84 2.88 -17.69
C ILE A 268 -2.41 4.29 -17.79
N ILE A 269 -2.26 5.12 -16.75
CA ILE A 269 -2.89 6.45 -16.73
C ILE A 269 -2.22 7.40 -17.73
N LEU A 270 -0.89 7.40 -17.81
CA LEU A 270 -0.16 8.26 -18.76
C LEU A 270 -0.50 7.98 -20.24
N PRO A 271 -0.47 6.73 -20.77
CA PRO A 271 -0.93 6.41 -22.13
C PRO A 271 -2.31 7.00 -22.47
N VAL A 272 -3.29 6.78 -21.58
CA VAL A 272 -4.67 7.26 -21.73
C VAL A 272 -4.72 8.78 -21.78
N VAL A 273 -4.11 9.47 -20.80
CA VAL A 273 -4.14 10.93 -20.71
C VAL A 273 -3.44 11.58 -21.91
N MET A 274 -2.32 11.01 -22.37
CA MET A 274 -1.59 11.52 -23.53
C MET A 274 -2.41 11.38 -24.83
N ARG A 275 -3.09 10.25 -25.02
CA ARG A 275 -4.04 10.06 -26.13
C ARG A 275 -5.20 11.05 -26.10
N GLU A 276 -5.89 11.18 -24.96
CA GLU A 276 -7.03 12.11 -24.87
C GLU A 276 -6.61 13.56 -25.11
N CYS A 277 -5.42 13.98 -24.68
CA CYS A 277 -4.88 15.30 -25.02
C CYS A 277 -4.71 15.49 -26.54
N VAL A 278 -4.15 14.51 -27.24
CA VAL A 278 -3.94 14.57 -28.71
C VAL A 278 -5.28 14.61 -29.46
N THR A 279 -6.28 13.84 -29.01
CA THR A 279 -7.63 13.89 -29.57
C THR A 279 -8.33 15.22 -29.26
N ALA A 280 -8.27 15.72 -28.03
CA ALA A 280 -8.94 16.95 -27.61
C ALA A 280 -8.38 18.22 -28.30
N LEU A 281 -7.10 18.19 -28.68
CA LEU A 281 -6.43 19.28 -29.40
C LEU A 281 -6.53 19.16 -30.94
N ASN A 282 -7.19 18.11 -31.46
CA ASN A 282 -7.27 17.81 -32.90
C ASN A 282 -5.92 17.96 -33.60
N ALA A 283 -4.91 17.25 -33.11
CA ALA A 283 -3.52 17.55 -33.47
C ALA A 283 -3.16 17.29 -34.95
N GLY A 284 -3.84 16.38 -35.64
CA GLY A 284 -3.63 16.11 -37.07
C GLY A 284 -4.45 17.06 -37.96
N MET A 285 -4.03 17.22 -39.22
CA MET A 285 -4.78 18.01 -40.21
C MET A 285 -6.12 17.35 -40.56
N ASN A 286 -6.19 16.02 -40.48
CA ASN A 286 -7.38 15.21 -40.70
C ASN A 286 -7.74 14.36 -39.46
N GLN A 287 -8.99 13.89 -39.39
CA GLN A 287 -9.45 12.99 -38.31
C GLN A 287 -8.67 11.66 -38.29
N THR A 288 -8.37 11.10 -39.47
CA THR A 288 -7.56 9.88 -39.62
C THR A 288 -6.13 10.06 -39.10
N GLU A 289 -5.48 11.16 -39.45
CA GLU A 289 -4.14 11.51 -38.98
C GLU A 289 -4.14 11.76 -37.46
N THR A 290 -5.16 12.46 -36.94
CA THR A 290 -5.34 12.65 -35.49
C THR A 290 -5.48 11.30 -34.77
N SER A 291 -6.19 10.33 -35.37
CA SER A 291 -6.30 8.97 -34.85
C SER A 291 -4.94 8.27 -34.79
N SER A 292 -4.15 8.29 -35.88
CA SER A 292 -2.79 7.74 -35.92
C SER A 292 -1.86 8.39 -34.89
N LEU A 293 -1.86 9.72 -34.79
CA LEU A 293 -1.05 10.46 -33.80
C LEU A 293 -1.49 10.15 -32.36
N SER A 294 -2.79 10.00 -32.10
CA SER A 294 -3.32 9.64 -30.77
C SER A 294 -2.96 8.19 -30.39
N THR A 295 -2.78 7.33 -31.39
CA THR A 295 -2.37 5.93 -31.24
C THR A 295 -0.87 5.83 -30.98
N TYR A 296 -0.05 6.60 -31.70
CA TYR A 296 1.37 6.78 -31.39
C TYR A 296 1.58 7.38 -29.99
N ALA A 297 0.76 8.36 -29.59
CA ALA A 297 0.79 8.95 -28.24
C ALA A 297 0.53 7.94 -27.11
N PHE A 298 -0.43 7.03 -27.33
CA PHE A 298 -0.73 5.96 -26.38
C PHE A 298 0.48 5.01 -26.22
N LEU A 299 1.00 4.49 -27.33
CA LEU A 299 2.16 3.59 -27.35
C LEU A 299 3.42 4.25 -26.75
N TYR A 300 3.63 5.53 -27.02
CA TYR A 300 4.69 6.32 -26.39
C TYR A 300 4.54 6.37 -24.86
N GLY A 301 3.30 6.44 -24.36
CA GLY A 301 3.01 6.44 -22.93
C GLY A 301 3.45 5.17 -22.20
N THR A 302 3.39 4.00 -22.86
CA THR A 302 3.69 2.68 -22.25
C THR A 302 5.19 2.44 -22.04
N ILE A 303 6.06 3.21 -22.71
CA ILE A 303 7.53 3.16 -22.57
C ILE A 303 7.91 3.37 -21.09
N PRO A 304 8.77 2.54 -20.47
CA PRO A 304 8.99 2.56 -19.03
C PRO A 304 9.82 3.77 -18.57
N THR A 305 9.86 4.02 -17.26
CA THR A 305 10.60 5.15 -16.66
C THR A 305 12.10 5.08 -16.93
N ALA A 306 12.72 6.24 -17.22
CA ALA A 306 14.13 6.35 -17.58
C ALA A 306 15.11 6.04 -16.41
N PRO A 307 16.29 5.44 -16.70
CA PRO A 307 17.40 5.29 -15.74
C PRO A 307 17.87 6.58 -15.06
N ALA A 308 17.64 7.73 -15.71
CA ALA A 308 18.01 9.06 -15.20
C ALA A 308 17.33 9.41 -13.86
N VAL A 309 16.10 8.92 -13.63
CA VAL A 309 15.34 9.23 -12.40
C VAL A 309 16.05 8.68 -11.15
N PHE A 310 16.73 7.53 -11.25
CA PHE A 310 17.55 7.01 -10.17
C PHE A 310 18.79 7.88 -9.89
N VAL A 311 19.36 8.53 -10.91
CA VAL A 311 20.50 9.44 -10.73
C VAL A 311 20.08 10.68 -9.94
N PHE A 312 18.90 11.26 -10.23
CA PHE A 312 18.36 12.38 -9.46
C PHE A 312 18.01 11.96 -8.02
N SER A 313 17.41 10.78 -7.84
CA SER A 313 17.12 10.20 -6.53
C SER A 313 18.38 10.05 -5.67
N ASN A 314 19.49 9.60 -6.26
CA ASN A 314 20.79 9.48 -5.58
C ASN A 314 21.47 10.84 -5.34
N LEU A 315 21.33 11.81 -6.26
CA LEU A 315 21.87 13.17 -6.06
C LEU A 315 21.20 13.89 -4.88
N TYR A 316 19.88 13.70 -4.73
CA TYR A 316 19.08 14.30 -3.66
C TYR A 316 18.91 13.42 -2.42
N GLN A 317 19.45 12.19 -2.41
CA GLN A 317 19.34 11.21 -1.33
C GLN A 317 17.87 10.93 -0.89
N LEU A 318 16.95 10.91 -1.85
CA LEU A 318 15.51 10.73 -1.61
C LEU A 318 14.98 9.46 -2.27
N GLU A 319 14.44 8.54 -1.46
CA GLU A 319 13.70 7.35 -1.90
C GLU A 319 14.47 6.41 -2.86
N MET A 320 15.80 6.33 -2.72
CA MET A 320 16.69 5.61 -3.66
C MET A 320 16.29 4.16 -3.91
N ASP A 321 16.07 3.37 -2.85
CA ASP A 321 15.72 1.95 -2.97
C ASP A 321 14.32 1.75 -3.57
N LEU A 322 13.40 2.70 -3.29
CA LEU A 322 12.05 2.72 -3.81
C LEU A 322 12.07 3.04 -5.31
N VAL A 323 12.71 4.14 -5.72
CA VAL A 323 12.81 4.58 -7.13
C VAL A 323 13.56 3.54 -7.97
N ALA A 324 14.68 3.02 -7.49
CA ALA A 324 15.44 1.99 -8.19
C ALA A 324 14.59 0.75 -8.44
N SER A 325 14.01 0.18 -7.39
CA SER A 325 13.21 -1.06 -7.49
C SER A 325 11.92 -0.86 -8.29
N SER A 326 11.27 0.31 -8.18
CA SER A 326 10.08 0.66 -8.97
C SER A 326 10.40 0.73 -10.45
N MET A 327 11.53 1.32 -10.84
CA MET A 327 11.99 1.42 -12.22
C MET A 327 12.27 0.03 -12.83
N VAL A 328 12.88 -0.87 -12.06
CA VAL A 328 13.10 -2.26 -12.49
C VAL A 328 11.76 -2.95 -12.80
N ILE A 329 10.81 -2.90 -11.85
CA ILE A 329 9.49 -3.53 -12.01
C ILE A 329 8.70 -2.85 -13.16
N CYS A 330 8.78 -1.53 -13.30
CA CYS A 330 8.20 -0.76 -14.40
C CYS A 330 8.71 -1.27 -15.76
N THR A 331 10.02 -1.51 -15.88
CA THR A 331 10.65 -2.00 -17.12
C THR A 331 10.16 -3.41 -17.49
N PHE A 332 10.04 -4.30 -16.51
CA PHE A 332 9.51 -5.65 -16.74
C PHE A 332 8.01 -5.67 -17.07
N LEU A 333 7.19 -4.82 -16.45
CA LEU A 333 5.75 -4.76 -16.71
C LEU A 333 5.40 -4.00 -18.00
N SER A 334 6.23 -3.03 -18.40
CA SER A 334 6.08 -2.31 -19.67
C SER A 334 6.25 -3.21 -20.89
N ALA A 335 7.09 -4.25 -20.80
CA ALA A 335 7.38 -5.15 -21.91
C ALA A 335 6.13 -5.86 -22.48
N PRO A 336 5.34 -6.63 -21.70
CA PRO A 336 4.12 -7.27 -22.20
C PRO A 336 3.04 -6.24 -22.56
N ILE A 337 2.95 -5.12 -21.83
CA ILE A 337 1.98 -4.06 -22.13
C ILE A 337 2.26 -3.48 -23.52
N THR A 338 3.48 -2.99 -23.77
CA THR A 338 3.87 -2.37 -25.05
C THR A 338 3.79 -3.34 -26.23
N PHE A 339 4.03 -4.64 -26.00
CA PHE A 339 3.81 -5.68 -26.99
C PHE A 339 2.34 -5.86 -27.33
N LEU A 340 1.46 -5.96 -26.32
CA LEU A 340 0.01 -6.04 -26.51
C LEU A 340 -0.51 -4.78 -27.21
N SER A 341 -0.08 -3.59 -26.79
CA SER A 341 -0.41 -2.32 -27.45
C SER A 341 -0.08 -2.37 -28.92
N ALA A 342 1.15 -2.74 -29.27
CA ALA A 342 1.57 -2.76 -30.67
C ALA A 342 0.84 -3.80 -31.53
N GLN A 343 0.38 -4.94 -30.98
CA GLN A 343 -0.45 -5.90 -31.72
C GLN A 343 -1.91 -5.43 -31.88
N VAL A 344 -2.49 -4.83 -30.84
CA VAL A 344 -3.88 -4.34 -30.88
C VAL A 344 -4.00 -3.06 -31.72
N ILE A 345 -2.92 -2.29 -31.84
CA ILE A 345 -2.82 -1.12 -32.74
C ILE A 345 -2.80 -1.53 -34.22
N THR A 346 -2.24 -2.69 -34.57
CA THR A 346 -2.03 -3.08 -35.97
C THR A 346 -3.15 -3.92 -36.56
N LEU A 347 -3.93 -4.63 -35.74
CA LEU A 347 -5.02 -5.50 -36.17
C LEU A 347 -6.39 -4.84 -35.94
N ASN A 348 -7.39 -5.17 -36.77
CA ASN A 348 -8.69 -4.49 -36.73
C ASN A 348 -9.90 -5.44 -36.96
N LYS A 349 -11.03 -5.06 -36.37
CA LYS A 349 -12.41 -5.61 -36.48
C LYS A 349 -12.69 -7.07 -36.06
N ASP A 350 -11.84 -8.05 -36.32
CA ASP A 350 -12.12 -9.45 -35.91
C ASP A 350 -11.75 -9.74 -34.43
N PHE A 351 -11.57 -8.69 -33.62
CA PHE A 351 -11.06 -8.81 -32.25
C PHE A 351 -12.13 -9.09 -31.20
N ASP A 352 -13.41 -8.78 -31.43
CA ASP A 352 -14.49 -8.98 -30.44
C ASP A 352 -14.60 -10.43 -29.99
N GLY A 353 -14.54 -11.38 -30.93
CA GLY A 353 -14.50 -12.81 -30.64
C GLY A 353 -13.26 -13.23 -29.85
N GLN A 354 -12.10 -12.60 -30.11
CA GLN A 354 -10.86 -12.86 -29.37
C GLN A 354 -10.89 -12.28 -27.95
N LEU A 355 -11.42 -11.06 -27.78
CA LEU A 355 -11.63 -10.41 -26.48
C LEU A 355 -12.61 -11.19 -25.61
N ARG A 356 -13.72 -11.68 -26.19
CA ARG A 356 -14.70 -12.53 -25.49
C ARG A 356 -14.09 -13.88 -25.09
N LYS A 357 -13.31 -14.51 -25.97
CA LYS A 357 -12.55 -15.73 -25.64
C LYS A 357 -11.52 -15.49 -24.54
N PHE A 358 -10.74 -14.43 -24.62
CA PHE A 358 -9.79 -14.04 -23.58
C PHE A 358 -10.48 -13.78 -22.23
N GLY A 359 -11.61 -13.06 -22.25
CA GLY A 359 -12.43 -12.81 -21.06
C GLY A 359 -12.98 -14.10 -20.43
N PHE A 360 -13.35 -15.09 -21.26
CA PHE A 360 -13.78 -16.43 -20.83
C PHE A 360 -12.62 -17.23 -20.22
N ASP A 361 -11.50 -17.36 -20.93
CA ASP A 361 -10.30 -18.09 -20.47
C ASP A 361 -9.76 -17.50 -19.16
N LEU A 362 -9.70 -16.17 -19.06
CA LEU A 362 -9.29 -15.47 -17.84
C LEU A 362 -10.27 -15.69 -16.68
N SER A 363 -11.58 -15.74 -16.96
CA SER A 363 -12.61 -16.01 -15.94
C SER A 363 -12.50 -17.41 -15.34
N ILE A 364 -12.06 -18.41 -16.12
CA ILE A 364 -11.77 -19.76 -15.60
C ILE A 364 -10.61 -19.71 -14.59
N VAL A 365 -9.50 -19.08 -14.95
CA VAL A 365 -8.33 -18.95 -14.05
C VAL A 365 -8.69 -18.13 -12.80
N ALA A 366 -9.46 -17.05 -12.97
CA ALA A 366 -9.98 -16.24 -11.89
C ALA A 366 -10.93 -17.02 -10.96
N LEU A 367 -11.76 -17.92 -11.48
CA LEU A 367 -12.64 -18.78 -10.68
C LEU A 367 -11.86 -19.74 -9.78
N PHE A 368 -10.83 -20.42 -10.30
CA PHE A 368 -9.95 -21.27 -9.48
C PHE A 368 -9.27 -20.48 -8.35
N ALA A 369 -8.75 -19.29 -8.68
CA ALA A 369 -8.14 -18.38 -7.71
C ALA A 369 -9.15 -17.90 -6.65
N ALA A 370 -10.39 -17.57 -7.06
CA ALA A 370 -11.45 -17.13 -6.18
C ALA A 370 -11.91 -18.24 -5.21
N LEU A 371 -12.12 -19.46 -5.72
CA LEU A 371 -12.49 -20.64 -4.92
C LEU A 371 -11.41 -21.01 -3.91
N TRP A 372 -10.13 -20.87 -4.27
CA TRP A 372 -9.01 -21.05 -3.33
C TRP A 372 -9.09 -20.06 -2.16
N ILE A 373 -9.32 -18.77 -2.42
CA ILE A 373 -9.45 -17.76 -1.37
C ILE A 373 -10.67 -18.04 -0.48
N PHE A 374 -11.80 -18.41 -1.09
CA PHE A 374 -13.01 -18.78 -0.36
C PHE A 374 -12.74 -19.95 0.62
N LEU A 375 -12.04 -20.99 0.15
CA LEU A 375 -11.61 -22.11 0.98
C LEU A 375 -10.67 -21.67 2.11
N VAL A 376 -9.63 -20.88 1.80
CA VAL A 376 -8.67 -20.37 2.80
C VAL A 376 -9.39 -19.52 3.86
N PHE A 377 -10.27 -18.60 3.49
CA PHE A 377 -10.99 -17.74 4.44
C PHE A 377 -12.00 -18.52 5.28
N THR A 378 -12.60 -19.58 4.73
CA THR A 378 -13.52 -20.49 5.43
C THR A 378 -12.77 -21.36 6.45
N VAL A 379 -11.70 -22.05 6.04
CA VAL A 379 -10.88 -22.93 6.90
C VAL A 379 -10.23 -22.13 8.02
N THR A 380 -9.67 -20.95 7.73
CA THR A 380 -9.07 -20.07 8.75
C THR A 380 -10.10 -19.35 9.63
N ARG A 381 -11.40 -19.50 9.34
CA ARG A 381 -12.53 -18.77 9.97
C ARG A 381 -12.34 -17.23 9.95
N LYS A 382 -11.53 -16.70 9.01
CA LYS A 382 -11.22 -15.27 8.88
C LYS A 382 -12.44 -14.44 8.51
N TYR A 383 -13.43 -15.02 7.81
CA TYR A 383 -14.70 -14.35 7.48
C TYR A 383 -15.46 -13.81 8.71
N LYS A 384 -15.19 -14.29 9.93
CA LYS A 384 -15.79 -13.76 11.17
C LYS A 384 -15.12 -12.47 11.68
N ARG A 385 -13.97 -12.06 11.13
CA ARG A 385 -13.18 -10.91 11.60
C ARG A 385 -13.25 -9.76 10.60
N MET A 386 -13.34 -8.52 11.08
CA MET A 386 -13.12 -7.34 10.23
C MET A 386 -11.62 -7.11 10.00
N PRO A 387 -11.18 -6.62 8.83
CA PRO A 387 -11.95 -6.34 7.61
C PRO A 387 -12.23 -7.57 6.72
N HIS A 388 -11.70 -8.75 7.08
CA HIS A 388 -11.81 -9.98 6.28
C HIS A 388 -13.25 -10.43 5.95
N ARG A 389 -14.24 -10.06 6.77
CA ARG A 389 -15.67 -10.28 6.48
C ARG A 389 -16.13 -9.56 5.21
N ILE A 390 -15.64 -8.33 4.98
CA ILE A 390 -15.96 -7.53 3.79
C ILE A 390 -15.29 -8.13 2.56
N THR A 391 -14.00 -8.48 2.63
CA THR A 391 -13.28 -9.09 1.51
C THR A 391 -13.75 -10.49 1.17
N PHE A 392 -14.32 -11.23 2.13
CA PHE A 392 -15.01 -12.49 1.86
C PHE A 392 -16.28 -12.29 1.00
N CYS A 393 -17.11 -11.28 1.31
CA CYS A 393 -18.29 -10.98 0.49
C CYS A 393 -17.94 -10.45 -0.91
N LEU A 394 -16.90 -9.63 -1.02
CA LEU A 394 -16.32 -9.21 -2.31
C LEU A 394 -15.79 -10.41 -3.14
N ASN A 395 -15.22 -11.42 -2.48
CA ASN A 395 -14.79 -12.65 -3.16
C ASN A 395 -15.97 -13.50 -3.62
N ILE A 396 -17.09 -13.55 -2.87
CA ILE A 396 -18.33 -14.20 -3.32
C ILE A 396 -18.88 -13.52 -4.59
N THR A 397 -18.90 -12.18 -4.66
CA THR A 397 -19.38 -11.49 -5.87
C THR A 397 -18.45 -11.67 -7.08
N GLN A 398 -17.14 -11.87 -6.85
CA GLN A 398 -16.20 -12.26 -7.90
C GLN A 398 -16.41 -13.69 -8.41
N ILE A 399 -16.80 -14.63 -7.53
CA ILE A 399 -17.21 -15.98 -7.96
C ILE A 399 -18.48 -15.89 -8.83
N LEU A 400 -19.48 -15.10 -8.43
CA LEU A 400 -20.69 -14.89 -9.23
C LEU A 400 -20.38 -14.24 -10.59
N LEU A 401 -19.46 -13.26 -10.63
CA LEU A 401 -19.00 -12.65 -11.88
C LEU A 401 -18.36 -13.68 -12.81
N ALA A 402 -17.37 -14.44 -12.32
CA ALA A 402 -16.68 -15.45 -13.12
C ALA A 402 -17.64 -16.53 -13.64
N VAL A 403 -18.57 -17.02 -12.80
CA VAL A 403 -19.63 -17.96 -13.21
C VAL A 403 -20.55 -17.35 -14.28
N SER A 404 -20.93 -16.08 -14.16
CA SER A 404 -21.79 -15.41 -15.14
C SER A 404 -21.14 -15.27 -16.51
N VAL A 405 -19.82 -15.01 -16.58
CA VAL A 405 -19.06 -14.91 -17.84
C VAL A 405 -18.86 -16.30 -18.45
N ILE A 406 -18.54 -17.32 -17.64
CA ILE A 406 -18.40 -18.70 -18.10
C ILE A 406 -19.73 -19.26 -18.65
N TRP A 407 -20.86 -18.94 -18.01
CA TRP A 407 -22.19 -19.31 -18.53
C TRP A 407 -22.51 -18.60 -19.85
N GLY A 408 -22.14 -17.32 -20.01
CA GLY A 408 -22.34 -16.59 -21.27
C GLY A 408 -21.61 -17.23 -22.47
N GLY A 409 -20.47 -17.88 -22.22
CA GLY A 409 -19.69 -18.59 -23.22
C GLY A 409 -18.95 -17.69 -24.23
N PRO A 410 -18.05 -18.27 -25.03
CA PRO A 410 -17.22 -17.51 -25.98
C PRO A 410 -17.84 -17.33 -27.38
N LEU A 411 -18.99 -17.94 -27.66
CA LEU A 411 -19.60 -18.00 -28.99
C LEU A 411 -20.79 -17.05 -29.14
N GLU A 412 -20.84 -16.37 -30.28
CA GLU A 412 -22.07 -15.74 -30.75
C GLU A 412 -22.99 -16.79 -31.37
N ASN A 413 -24.20 -16.87 -30.83
CA ASN A 413 -25.45 -17.43 -31.36
C ASN A 413 -26.24 -18.19 -30.28
N TYR A 414 -26.83 -17.44 -29.34
CA TYR A 414 -27.97 -17.92 -28.58
C TYR A 414 -29.18 -17.03 -28.90
N PRO A 415 -30.34 -17.61 -29.29
CA PRO A 415 -31.57 -16.83 -29.39
C PRO A 415 -31.93 -16.25 -28.01
N PRO A 416 -32.61 -15.09 -27.95
CA PRO A 416 -33.00 -14.46 -26.69
C PRO A 416 -33.88 -15.43 -25.89
N SER A 417 -33.29 -16.00 -24.84
CA SER A 417 -33.89 -17.04 -24.02
C SER A 417 -33.98 -16.56 -22.57
N TRP A 418 -34.85 -17.18 -21.78
CA TRP A 418 -34.93 -16.86 -20.35
C TRP A 418 -33.59 -17.09 -19.63
N GLN A 419 -32.76 -18.02 -20.13
CA GLN A 419 -31.42 -18.31 -19.61
C GLN A 419 -30.41 -17.21 -19.96
N SER A 420 -30.38 -16.71 -21.21
CA SER A 420 -29.47 -15.62 -21.59
C SER A 420 -29.83 -14.30 -20.91
N ILE A 421 -31.13 -14.04 -20.72
CA ILE A 421 -31.66 -12.92 -19.94
C ILE A 421 -31.20 -13.01 -18.48
N PHE A 422 -31.32 -14.18 -17.84
CA PHE A 422 -30.86 -14.38 -16.47
C PHE A 422 -29.33 -14.26 -16.33
N GLN A 423 -28.58 -14.80 -17.28
CA GLN A 423 -27.11 -14.70 -17.34
C GLN A 423 -26.67 -13.23 -17.45
N GLN A 424 -27.27 -12.43 -18.34
CA GLN A 424 -26.99 -11.01 -18.48
C GLN A 424 -27.28 -10.24 -17.18
N GLY A 425 -28.44 -10.52 -16.54
CA GLY A 425 -28.80 -9.91 -15.25
C GLY A 425 -27.81 -10.25 -14.12
N LEU A 426 -27.35 -11.52 -14.04
CA LEU A 426 -26.36 -11.95 -13.06
C LEU A 426 -24.99 -11.30 -13.28
N GLN A 427 -24.58 -11.10 -14.54
CA GLN A 427 -23.33 -10.44 -14.90
C GLN A 427 -23.34 -8.95 -14.52
N ILE A 428 -24.43 -8.23 -14.84
CA ILE A 428 -24.60 -6.82 -14.46
C ILE A 428 -24.62 -6.68 -12.93
N PHE A 429 -25.40 -7.52 -12.23
CA PHE A 429 -25.47 -7.54 -10.76
C PHE A 429 -24.09 -7.72 -10.13
N SER A 430 -23.32 -8.71 -10.61
CA SER A 430 -22.02 -9.07 -10.05
C SER A 430 -20.99 -7.95 -10.29
N THR A 431 -20.98 -7.36 -11.48
CA THR A 431 -20.13 -6.22 -11.82
C THR A 431 -20.41 -5.01 -10.91
N TYR A 432 -21.68 -4.60 -10.81
CA TYR A 432 -22.08 -3.46 -9.98
C TYR A 432 -21.86 -3.72 -8.48
N SER A 433 -22.09 -4.95 -8.01
CA SER A 433 -21.86 -5.32 -6.61
C SER A 433 -20.37 -5.34 -6.26
N CYS A 434 -19.49 -5.84 -7.14
CA CYS A 434 -18.05 -5.71 -6.95
C CYS A 434 -17.63 -4.24 -6.75
N LEU A 435 -18.11 -3.32 -7.61
CA LEU A 435 -17.82 -1.88 -7.52
C LEU A 435 -18.28 -1.25 -6.20
N LEU A 436 -19.39 -1.70 -5.61
CA LEU A 436 -19.84 -1.20 -4.31
C LEU A 436 -19.13 -1.86 -3.13
N TRP A 437 -18.76 -3.15 -3.23
CA TRP A 437 -17.97 -3.82 -2.20
C TRP A 437 -16.55 -3.24 -2.05
N THR A 438 -15.92 -2.75 -3.12
CA THR A 438 -14.63 -2.02 -3.02
C THR A 438 -14.79 -0.71 -2.22
N CYS A 439 -15.87 0.03 -2.49
CA CYS A 439 -16.28 1.23 -1.78
C CYS A 439 -16.54 0.94 -0.29
N MET A 440 -17.40 -0.04 0.02
CA MET A 440 -17.69 -0.44 1.40
C MET A 440 -16.45 -0.97 2.15
N LEU A 441 -15.48 -1.58 1.45
CA LEU A 441 -14.21 -1.97 2.05
C LEU A 441 -13.38 -0.76 2.49
N SER A 442 -13.28 0.29 1.67
CA SER A 442 -12.57 1.52 2.06
C SER A 442 -13.23 2.25 3.23
N VAL A 443 -14.56 2.30 3.27
CA VAL A 443 -15.34 2.87 4.38
C VAL A 443 -15.14 2.01 5.64
N GLY A 444 -15.14 0.68 5.50
CA GLY A 444 -14.87 -0.28 6.57
C GLY A 444 -13.47 -0.13 7.17
N LEU A 445 -12.43 0.11 6.36
CA LEU A 445 -11.08 0.38 6.88
C LEU A 445 -11.00 1.72 7.62
N LEU A 446 -11.57 2.79 7.05
CA LEU A 446 -11.57 4.12 7.68
C LEU A 446 -12.32 4.11 9.02
N THR A 447 -13.48 3.46 9.08
CA THR A 447 -14.28 3.36 10.31
C THR A 447 -13.63 2.45 11.37
N LEU A 448 -12.93 1.38 10.95
CA LEU A 448 -12.17 0.51 11.85
C LEU A 448 -11.01 1.24 12.55
N GLU A 449 -10.33 2.15 11.84
CA GLU A 449 -9.28 3.00 12.41
C GLU A 449 -9.85 4.11 13.32
N ASN A 450 -10.96 4.76 12.90
CA ASN A 450 -11.48 5.95 13.59
C ASN A 450 -12.43 5.67 14.76
N ARG A 451 -13.14 4.54 14.76
CA ARG A 451 -14.21 4.21 15.73
C ARG A 451 -14.06 2.82 16.36
N GLY A 452 -13.06 2.05 15.96
CA GLY A 452 -12.80 0.71 16.47
C GLY A 452 -13.75 -0.37 15.95
N PRO A 453 -13.49 -1.66 16.29
CA PRO A 453 -14.15 -2.79 15.65
C PRO A 453 -15.63 -2.96 15.99
N CYS A 454 -16.07 -2.55 17.20
CA CYS A 454 -17.46 -2.70 17.63
C CYS A 454 -18.43 -1.83 16.81
N PHE A 455 -18.01 -0.62 16.43
CA PHE A 455 -18.81 0.27 15.58
C PHE A 455 -18.92 -0.25 14.13
N VAL A 456 -17.87 -0.88 13.61
CA VAL A 456 -17.91 -1.51 12.27
C VAL A 456 -18.84 -2.73 12.25
N LEU A 457 -18.98 -3.44 13.38
CA LEU A 457 -19.93 -4.55 13.51
C LEU A 457 -21.40 -4.11 13.53
N THR A 458 -21.72 -2.93 14.10
CA THR A 458 -23.08 -2.37 14.02
C THR A 458 -23.38 -1.74 12.66
N LEU A 459 -22.38 -1.20 11.98
CA LEU A 459 -22.51 -0.66 10.62
C LEU A 459 -22.58 -1.76 9.53
N TRP A 460 -22.05 -2.95 9.79
CA TRP A 460 -22.01 -4.09 8.86
C TRP A 460 -23.31 -4.37 8.06
N PRO A 461 -24.51 -4.51 8.67
CA PRO A 461 -25.73 -4.78 7.90
C PRO A 461 -26.06 -3.67 6.90
N VAL A 462 -25.74 -2.42 7.21
CA VAL A 462 -25.91 -1.29 6.28
C VAL A 462 -24.95 -1.40 5.11
N LEU A 463 -23.67 -1.72 5.36
CA LEU A 463 -22.67 -1.92 4.29
C LEU A 463 -23.08 -3.05 3.33
N ALA A 464 -23.57 -4.18 3.88
CA ALA A 464 -24.03 -5.31 3.09
C ALA A 464 -25.31 -4.98 2.29
N PHE A 465 -26.26 -4.25 2.88
CA PHE A 465 -27.46 -3.80 2.19
C PHE A 465 -27.13 -2.84 1.03
N VAL A 466 -26.19 -1.91 1.22
CA VAL A 466 -25.73 -1.02 0.13
C VAL A 466 -25.05 -1.84 -0.99
N ALA A 467 -24.15 -2.76 -0.66
CA ALA A 467 -23.35 -3.45 -1.66
C ALA A 467 -24.07 -4.58 -2.43
N TRP A 468 -25.12 -5.19 -1.87
CA TRP A 468 -25.96 -6.19 -2.58
C TRP A 468 -27.35 -5.68 -2.93
N GLY A 469 -27.99 -4.88 -2.08
CA GLY A 469 -29.34 -4.37 -2.30
C GLY A 469 -29.44 -3.35 -3.42
N ALA A 470 -28.54 -2.35 -3.47
CA ALA A 470 -28.60 -1.34 -4.52
C ALA A 470 -28.38 -1.91 -5.94
N PRO A 471 -27.40 -2.81 -6.19
CA PRO A 471 -27.26 -3.48 -7.49
C PRO A 471 -28.45 -4.36 -7.85
N ALA A 472 -29.04 -5.07 -6.87
CA ALA A 472 -30.24 -5.89 -7.12
C ALA A 472 -31.42 -5.03 -7.58
N VAL A 473 -31.65 -3.87 -6.95
CA VAL A 473 -32.69 -2.92 -7.37
C VAL A 473 -32.40 -2.34 -8.76
N MET A 474 -31.15 -1.93 -9.03
CA MET A 474 -30.76 -1.40 -10.35
C MET A 474 -30.98 -2.43 -11.46
N VAL A 475 -30.60 -3.70 -11.26
CA VAL A 475 -30.84 -4.78 -12.21
C VAL A 475 -32.33 -5.09 -12.35
N ALA A 476 -33.10 -5.13 -11.26
CA ALA A 476 -34.54 -5.34 -11.33
C ALA A 476 -35.26 -4.27 -12.19
N ILE A 477 -34.85 -3.00 -12.05
CA ILE A 477 -35.37 -1.89 -12.87
C ILE A 477 -34.98 -2.09 -14.35
N LEU A 478 -33.69 -2.27 -14.65
CA LEU A 478 -33.20 -2.50 -16.03
C LEU A 478 -33.90 -3.66 -16.73
N MET A 479 -34.19 -4.73 -15.99
CA MET A 479 -34.85 -5.94 -16.50
C MET A 479 -36.36 -5.77 -16.67
N ALA A 480 -36.97 -4.80 -15.98
CA ALA A 480 -38.37 -4.41 -16.14
C ALA A 480 -38.57 -3.37 -17.27
N THR A 481 -37.58 -2.50 -17.52
CA THR A 481 -37.63 -1.48 -18.59
C THR A 481 -37.14 -1.97 -19.96
N LYS A 482 -36.76 -3.25 -20.09
CA LYS A 482 -36.27 -3.81 -21.36
C LYS A 482 -37.36 -3.83 -22.45
N PRO A 483 -37.01 -3.65 -23.73
CA PRO A 483 -37.96 -3.81 -24.83
C PRO A 483 -38.49 -5.26 -24.92
N THR A 484 -39.72 -5.42 -25.38
CA THR A 484 -40.42 -6.72 -25.44
C THR A 484 -39.70 -7.71 -26.36
N GLY A 485 -39.07 -8.72 -25.75
CA GLY A 485 -38.32 -9.77 -26.45
C GLY A 485 -36.82 -9.47 -26.67
N GLY A 486 -36.32 -8.31 -26.25
CA GLY A 486 -34.92 -7.91 -26.40
C GLY A 486 -34.02 -8.18 -25.19
N PHE A 487 -32.72 -7.98 -25.41
CA PHE A 487 -31.72 -7.80 -24.36
C PHE A 487 -31.88 -6.41 -23.71
N VAL A 488 -31.24 -6.19 -22.55
CA VAL A 488 -31.15 -4.84 -21.94
C VAL A 488 -30.35 -3.93 -22.87
N GLU A 489 -30.79 -2.67 -23.02
CA GLU A 489 -30.12 -1.69 -23.91
C GLU A 489 -28.77 -1.24 -23.32
N ASP A 490 -27.70 -1.51 -24.06
CA ASP A 490 -26.31 -1.19 -23.68
C ASP A 490 -26.11 0.26 -23.21
N SER A 491 -26.75 1.22 -23.88
CA SER A 491 -26.66 2.65 -23.54
C SER A 491 -27.17 2.95 -22.12
N SER A 492 -28.17 2.21 -21.64
CA SER A 492 -28.72 2.37 -20.29
C SER A 492 -27.81 1.72 -19.24
N THR A 493 -27.25 0.54 -19.53
CA THR A 493 -26.29 -0.12 -18.64
C THR A 493 -24.97 0.62 -18.52
N ASP A 494 -24.50 1.24 -19.61
CA ASP A 494 -23.25 2.00 -19.64
C ASP A 494 -23.37 3.31 -18.86
N ALA A 495 -24.49 4.02 -18.99
CA ALA A 495 -24.76 5.24 -18.21
C ALA A 495 -24.78 4.94 -16.69
N ILE A 496 -25.48 3.89 -16.26
CA ILE A 496 -25.51 3.48 -14.85
C ILE A 496 -24.14 3.01 -14.37
N ARG A 497 -23.40 2.25 -15.20
CA ARG A 497 -22.03 1.80 -14.90
C ARG A 497 -21.09 3.00 -14.72
N LEU A 498 -21.20 4.03 -15.56
CA LEU A 498 -20.40 5.26 -15.44
C LEU A 498 -20.67 6.01 -14.13
N CYS A 499 -21.94 6.21 -13.78
CA CYS A 499 -22.32 6.85 -12.52
C CYS A 499 -21.80 6.07 -11.30
N LEU A 500 -21.91 4.73 -11.31
CA LEU A 500 -21.36 3.86 -10.26
C LEU A 500 -19.83 3.94 -10.17
N LEU A 501 -19.13 3.96 -11.31
CA LEU A 501 -17.67 4.08 -11.35
C LEU A 501 -17.19 5.41 -10.76
N VAL A 502 -17.81 6.54 -11.13
CA VAL A 502 -17.50 7.86 -10.58
C VAL A 502 -17.80 7.93 -9.07
N PHE A 503 -18.94 7.39 -8.63
CA PHE A 503 -19.29 7.33 -7.22
C PHE A 503 -18.31 6.46 -6.42
N SER A 504 -18.04 5.24 -6.85
CA SER A 504 -17.12 4.34 -6.14
C SER A 504 -15.70 4.91 -6.10
N LEU A 505 -15.18 5.42 -7.22
CA LEU A 505 -13.82 5.98 -7.30
C LEU A 505 -13.63 7.21 -6.40
N THR A 506 -14.64 8.09 -6.31
CA THR A 506 -14.58 9.27 -5.43
C THR A 506 -14.64 8.88 -3.95
N VAL A 507 -15.54 7.98 -3.57
CA VAL A 507 -15.65 7.53 -2.17
C VAL A 507 -14.43 6.72 -1.74
N THR A 508 -13.93 5.78 -2.56
CA THR A 508 -12.73 5.00 -2.22
C THR A 508 -11.49 5.87 -2.09
N SER A 509 -11.29 6.82 -3.01
CA SER A 509 -10.15 7.74 -2.98
C SER A 509 -10.23 8.66 -1.75
N GLY A 510 -11.40 9.24 -1.47
CA GLY A 510 -11.62 10.05 -0.27
C GLY A 510 -11.38 9.27 1.02
N CYS A 511 -11.93 8.06 1.13
CA CYS A 511 -11.74 7.20 2.30
C CYS A 511 -10.29 6.77 2.48
N LEU A 512 -9.58 6.44 1.40
CA LEU A 512 -8.17 6.08 1.43
C LEU A 512 -7.27 7.24 1.86
N ILE A 513 -7.50 8.45 1.33
CA ILE A 513 -6.78 9.68 1.72
C ILE A 513 -6.99 9.97 3.21
N LEU A 514 -8.25 9.91 3.69
CA LEU A 514 -8.56 10.09 5.10
C LEU A 514 -7.89 9.01 5.96
N TYR A 515 -7.98 7.73 5.57
CA TYR A 515 -7.39 6.61 6.30
C TYR A 515 -5.87 6.78 6.45
N ILE A 516 -5.16 7.11 5.37
CA ILE A 516 -3.71 7.35 5.41
C ILE A 516 -3.39 8.54 6.32
N ARG A 517 -4.18 9.63 6.27
CA ARG A 517 -4.01 10.81 7.14
C ARG A 517 -4.25 10.48 8.62
N PHE A 518 -5.28 9.72 8.96
CA PHE A 518 -5.55 9.29 10.34
C PHE A 518 -4.44 8.39 10.88
N ARG A 519 -4.09 7.32 10.15
CA ARG A 519 -3.02 6.40 10.56
C ARG A 519 -1.68 7.11 10.75
N ARG A 520 -1.33 8.05 9.86
CA ARG A 520 -0.09 8.85 9.97
C ARG A 520 -0.13 9.83 11.15
N ARG A 521 -1.30 10.40 11.47
CA ARG A 521 -1.51 11.19 12.69
C ARG A 521 -1.27 10.32 13.93
N SER A 522 -1.91 9.15 14.02
CA SER A 522 -1.74 8.22 15.15
C SER A 522 -0.27 7.82 15.36
N ALA A 523 0.46 7.52 14.29
CA ALA A 523 1.90 7.20 14.37
C ALA A 523 2.75 8.37 14.90
N HIS A 524 2.43 9.62 14.53
CA HIS A 524 3.14 10.80 15.05
C HIS A 524 2.83 11.06 16.53
N PHE A 525 1.60 10.81 16.98
CA PHE A 525 1.26 10.89 18.42
C PHE A 525 1.97 9.79 19.21
N ALA A 526 2.09 8.57 18.67
CA ALA A 526 2.83 7.48 19.31
C ALA A 526 4.32 7.81 19.45
N ALA A 527 4.97 8.29 18.39
CA ALA A 527 6.38 8.72 18.44
C ALA A 527 6.60 9.83 19.49
N LEU A 528 5.74 10.86 19.49
CA LEU A 528 5.84 11.95 20.47
C LEU A 528 5.60 11.47 21.91
N SER A 529 4.78 10.44 22.13
CA SER A 529 4.61 9.83 23.46
C SER A 529 5.78 8.94 23.89
N ASP A 530 6.47 8.28 22.95
CA ASP A 530 7.68 7.52 23.24
C ASP A 530 8.86 8.47 23.55
N ASP A 531 8.99 9.58 22.81
CA ASP A 531 9.96 10.65 23.11
C ASP A 531 9.73 11.22 24.52
N LEU A 532 8.47 11.47 24.90
CA LEU A 532 8.10 11.98 26.24
C LEU A 532 8.21 10.93 27.36
N ALA A 533 8.19 9.64 27.03
CA ALA A 533 8.36 8.53 27.99
C ALA A 533 9.83 8.09 28.15
N SER A 534 10.71 8.53 27.25
CA SER A 534 12.14 8.17 27.23
C SER A 534 13.06 9.21 27.87
N SER A 535 12.54 10.39 28.22
CA SER A 535 13.26 11.42 28.98
C SER A 535 13.29 11.08 30.48
N PRO A 536 14.48 11.03 31.12
CA PRO A 536 14.57 10.89 32.57
C PRO A 536 14.06 12.16 33.28
N PRO A 537 13.54 12.05 34.52
CA PRO A 537 13.09 13.21 35.29
C PRO A 537 14.30 14.01 35.79
N ASN A 538 14.72 15.01 35.01
CA ASN A 538 15.76 15.94 35.44
C ASN A 538 15.19 17.00 36.38
N GLU A 539 15.48 16.86 37.67
CA GLU A 539 15.44 17.97 38.62
C GLU A 539 16.54 18.99 38.29
N SER A 540 16.21 20.08 37.58
CA SER A 540 16.92 21.36 37.71
C SER A 540 16.20 22.51 36.99
N THR A 541 15.62 23.41 37.79
CA THR A 541 15.42 24.86 37.56
C THR A 541 15.79 25.47 36.19
N SER A 542 14.86 26.21 35.57
CA SER A 542 14.80 27.70 35.62
C SER A 542 13.89 28.32 34.54
N LEU A 543 13.67 29.64 34.66
CA LEU A 543 13.00 30.56 33.70
C LEU A 543 11.46 30.59 33.70
N VAL A 544 10.95 31.34 34.68
CA VAL A 544 9.78 32.21 34.52
C VAL A 544 10.12 33.33 33.54
N GLU A 545 9.29 33.59 32.52
CA GLU A 545 8.85 34.96 32.20
C GLU A 545 7.66 35.03 31.21
N ASN A 546 6.80 36.04 31.43
CA ASN A 546 5.92 36.69 30.47
C ASN A 546 4.70 35.91 29.89
N ALA A 547 3.63 35.89 30.68
CA ALA A 547 2.26 36.02 30.15
C ALA A 547 1.52 37.13 30.94
N GLU A 548 1.18 38.23 30.26
CA GLU A 548 0.43 39.35 30.84
C GLU A 548 -1.04 38.97 31.14
N PRO A 549 -1.57 39.23 32.34
CA PRO A 549 -3.00 39.08 32.63
C PRO A 549 -3.72 40.44 32.58
N THR A 550 -4.49 40.68 31.52
CA THR A 550 -5.38 41.85 31.43
C THR A 550 -6.76 41.56 32.04
N SER A 551 -6.91 41.82 33.34
CA SER A 551 -8.23 42.13 33.92
C SER A 551 -8.10 42.87 35.26
N HIS A 552 -8.57 44.13 35.30
CA HIS A 552 -8.69 44.89 36.53
C HIS A 552 -9.79 44.32 37.44
N SER A 553 -9.46 44.05 38.71
CA SER A 553 -10.34 44.36 39.85
C SER A 553 -9.54 44.40 41.16
N GLN A 554 -9.74 45.46 41.94
CA GLN A 554 -9.06 45.74 43.19
C GLN A 554 -9.46 44.76 44.31
N SER A 555 -8.53 44.38 45.21
CA SER A 555 -8.47 44.96 46.58
C SER A 555 -7.63 44.14 47.59
N ILE A 556 -6.64 44.82 48.19
CA ILE A 556 -6.26 44.80 49.63
C ILE A 556 -5.75 43.48 50.27
N SER A 557 -4.44 43.55 50.56
CA SER A 557 -3.59 42.83 51.53
C SER A 557 -4.15 42.51 52.93
N ASN A 558 -3.66 41.42 53.56
CA ASN A 558 -2.62 41.55 54.62
C ASN A 558 -1.90 40.24 55.03
N MET A 559 -0.79 40.41 55.76
CA MET A 559 0.22 39.39 56.11
C MET A 559 0.06 38.74 57.50
N GLY A 560 0.83 37.67 57.74
CA GLY A 560 1.38 37.25 59.05
C GLY A 560 1.20 35.76 59.37
N MET A 561 2.09 35.05 60.09
CA MET A 561 3.48 35.29 60.54
C MET A 561 4.01 33.97 61.19
N GLU A 562 5.33 33.75 61.30
CA GLU A 562 6.00 32.80 62.26
C GLU A 562 5.73 31.26 62.17
N ASP A 563 6.62 30.33 62.55
CA ASP A 563 8.11 30.32 62.66
C ASP A 563 8.70 28.89 62.76
N GLN A 564 10.03 28.77 62.63
CA GLN A 564 10.98 27.78 63.23
C GLN A 564 10.91 26.23 63.03
N GLY A 565 12.10 25.66 62.78
CA GLY A 565 12.63 24.55 63.62
C GLY A 565 13.18 23.29 62.92
N CYS A 566 14.49 23.00 63.03
CA CYS A 566 15.18 21.86 62.37
C CYS A 566 15.70 20.75 63.32
N TYR A 567 16.09 19.61 62.70
CA TYR A 567 17.03 18.54 63.14
C TYR A 567 16.54 17.30 63.95
N GLY A 568 16.97 16.10 63.48
CA GLY A 568 17.75 15.19 64.35
C GLY A 568 17.32 13.72 64.61
N ALA A 569 17.63 12.80 63.68
CA ALA A 569 18.18 11.43 63.91
C ALA A 569 17.50 10.35 64.84
N ILE A 570 17.14 9.17 64.25
CA ILE A 570 17.71 7.79 64.50
C ILE A 570 17.83 7.32 65.99
N THR A 571 17.26 6.20 66.51
CA THR A 571 16.90 4.85 65.96
C THR A 571 15.93 4.02 66.87
N ALA A 572 15.50 2.84 66.36
CA ALA A 572 15.21 1.56 67.06
C ALA A 572 13.85 1.27 67.77
N THR A 573 13.37 0.03 67.56
CA THR A 573 12.05 -0.56 67.94
C THR A 573 12.10 -1.36 69.26
N PRO A 574 11.01 -1.53 70.04
CA PRO A 574 10.03 -2.61 69.79
C PRO A 574 8.53 -2.32 70.17
N SER A 575 7.64 -3.25 69.81
CA SER A 575 6.16 -3.28 69.97
C SER A 575 5.68 -3.79 71.38
N PRO A 576 4.37 -4.07 71.67
CA PRO A 576 3.06 -3.59 71.16
C PRO A 576 2.00 -3.29 72.30
N ASN A 577 0.69 -3.17 71.95
CA ASN A 577 -0.55 -3.18 72.80
C ASN A 577 -0.90 -1.91 73.62
N LYS A 578 -2.18 -1.50 73.84
CA LYS A 578 -3.53 -2.04 73.49
C LYS A 578 -4.61 -0.92 73.49
N ASN A 579 -5.67 -1.06 72.69
CA ASN A 579 -7.04 -0.45 72.68
C ASN A 579 -7.38 0.76 73.61
N HIS A 580 -8.17 1.77 73.17
CA HIS A 580 -9.54 1.61 72.65
C HIS A 580 -10.02 2.81 71.79
N ASN A 581 -10.73 2.51 70.69
CA ASN A 581 -11.66 3.39 69.94
C ASN A 581 -11.18 4.79 69.48
N GLY A 582 -10.49 4.83 68.34
CA GLY A 582 -10.37 6.01 67.46
C GLY A 582 -9.88 5.57 66.08
N CYS A 583 -10.69 5.72 65.02
CA CYS A 583 -10.45 5.03 63.75
C CYS A 583 -9.69 5.89 62.72
N CYS A 584 -8.50 5.40 62.35
CA CYS A 584 -7.70 5.67 61.13
C CYS A 584 -6.52 4.68 61.19
N THR A 585 -6.19 3.81 60.22
CA THR A 585 -6.61 3.59 58.83
C THR A 585 -6.34 2.11 58.41
N ASN A 586 -6.65 1.76 57.15
CA ASN A 586 -6.07 0.65 56.36
C ASN A 586 -6.43 -0.82 56.71
N ASN A 587 -7.38 -1.40 55.95
CA ASN A 587 -7.08 -2.59 55.13
C ASN A 587 -8.12 -2.81 54.00
N PRO A 588 -7.78 -3.45 52.87
CA PRO A 588 -8.70 -3.67 51.76
C PRO A 588 -9.26 -5.10 51.73
N ASN A 589 -10.58 -5.25 51.92
CA ASN A 589 -11.38 -6.31 51.30
C ASN A 589 -12.88 -6.04 51.57
N CYS A 590 -13.65 -5.86 50.51
CA CYS A 590 -15.11 -5.80 50.56
C CYS A 590 -15.70 -7.00 49.83
N GLU A 591 -15.76 -8.14 50.52
CA GLU A 591 -16.93 -9.00 50.46
C GLU A 591 -17.83 -8.60 51.65
N SER A 592 -19.16 -8.67 51.61
CA SER A 592 -20.02 -9.55 50.83
C SER A 592 -21.43 -8.94 50.64
N GLY A 593 -22.20 -9.46 49.69
CA GLY A 593 -23.59 -9.06 49.46
C GLY A 593 -24.31 -10.08 48.57
N PHE A 594 -24.99 -11.05 49.19
CA PHE A 594 -25.61 -12.18 48.48
C PHE A 594 -26.90 -11.79 47.71
N MET A 595 -27.28 -12.64 46.76
CA MET A 595 -28.38 -12.42 45.81
C MET A 595 -29.79 -12.37 46.44
N THR A 596 -30.70 -11.62 45.81
CA THR A 596 -32.11 -12.05 45.66
C THR A 596 -32.61 -11.86 44.22
N SER A 597 -33.17 -12.94 43.68
CA SER A 597 -34.09 -13.07 42.54
C SER A 597 -34.46 -11.84 41.69
N SER A 598 -34.07 -11.87 40.40
CA SER A 598 -35.04 -12.12 39.31
C SER A 598 -34.31 -12.39 37.99
N SER A 599 -34.64 -13.52 37.35
CA SER A 599 -34.14 -13.86 36.01
C SER A 599 -34.94 -13.08 34.96
N ARG A 600 -34.25 -12.44 34.02
CA ARG A 600 -34.79 -12.05 32.71
C ARG A 600 -33.76 -12.39 31.65
N ASP A 601 -34.19 -13.10 30.62
CA ASP A 601 -33.34 -13.60 29.55
C ASP A 601 -32.91 -12.48 28.58
N ILE A 602 -31.75 -12.67 27.97
CA ILE A 602 -31.05 -11.65 27.18
C ILE A 602 -31.70 -11.36 25.81
N GLU A 603 -32.68 -12.15 25.38
CA GLU A 603 -33.41 -11.94 24.12
C GLU A 603 -34.35 -10.70 24.16
N ASP A 604 -34.66 -10.14 25.34
CA ASP A 604 -35.68 -9.08 25.50
C ASP A 604 -35.11 -7.64 25.65
N MET A 605 -33.81 -7.43 25.39
CA MET A 605 -33.17 -6.10 25.42
C MET A 605 -33.13 -5.42 24.04
N THR A 606 -34.28 -5.27 23.39
CA THR A 606 -34.45 -4.20 22.41
C THR A 606 -34.71 -2.87 23.14
N ASN A 607 -33.85 -1.88 22.90
CA ASN A 607 -33.85 -0.51 23.47
C ASN A 607 -33.24 -0.34 24.88
N GLU A 608 -31.93 -0.54 25.03
CA GLU A 608 -31.12 0.46 25.74
C GLU A 608 -29.66 0.49 25.27
N LYS A 609 -29.13 1.71 25.04
CA LYS A 609 -27.75 1.93 24.59
C LYS A 609 -26.89 2.26 25.80
N ASP A 610 -26.16 1.29 26.31
CA ASP A 610 -25.17 1.56 27.36
C ASP A 610 -23.78 0.97 27.02
N CYS A 611 -22.76 1.82 27.12
CA CYS A 611 -21.37 1.43 26.92
C CYS A 611 -20.89 0.57 28.10
N ALA A 612 -20.11 -0.47 27.81
CA ALA A 612 -19.55 -1.39 28.80
C ALA A 612 -18.41 -0.77 29.65
N CYS A 613 -18.73 0.29 30.40
CA CYS A 613 -17.87 0.85 31.44
C CYS A 613 -18.33 0.36 32.82
N PRO A 614 -17.41 0.15 33.79
CA PRO A 614 -17.79 -0.06 35.18
C PRO A 614 -18.64 1.11 35.69
N PRO A 615 -19.70 0.88 36.48
CA PRO A 615 -20.64 1.93 36.88
C PRO A 615 -19.95 3.09 37.64
N THR A 616 -18.87 2.82 38.36
CA THR A 616 -18.05 3.81 39.07
C THR A 616 -17.29 4.80 38.16
N GLN A 617 -17.20 4.55 36.85
CA GLN A 617 -16.43 5.38 35.91
C GLN A 617 -17.24 5.94 34.74
N LYS A 618 -18.57 5.75 34.75
CA LYS A 618 -19.48 6.19 33.67
C LYS A 618 -19.36 7.71 33.39
N HIS A 619 -19.03 8.52 34.40
CA HIS A 619 -18.78 9.96 34.29
C HIS A 619 -17.57 10.36 33.43
N ARG A 620 -16.62 9.46 33.13
CA ARG A 620 -15.44 9.77 32.30
C ARG A 620 -15.64 9.59 30.80
N CYS A 621 -16.78 9.04 30.35
CA CYS A 621 -17.06 8.88 28.92
C CYS A 621 -18.31 9.67 28.52
N GLY A 622 -18.07 10.80 27.84
CA GLY A 622 -19.12 11.69 27.33
C GLY A 622 -19.94 11.02 26.22
N ALA A 623 -21.24 11.33 26.18
CA ALA A 623 -22.26 10.63 25.39
C ALA A 623 -22.05 10.60 23.85
N THR A 624 -21.08 11.35 23.31
CA THR A 624 -20.86 11.51 21.86
C THR A 624 -19.42 11.28 21.38
N GLY A 625 -18.49 10.91 22.28
CA GLY A 625 -17.07 10.70 21.96
C GLY A 625 -16.59 9.26 22.11
N PRO A 626 -15.48 8.85 21.45
CA PRO A 626 -14.81 7.60 21.78
C PRO A 626 -14.31 7.64 23.24
N CYS A 627 -14.58 6.57 23.98
CA CYS A 627 -14.36 6.51 25.43
C CYS A 627 -12.86 6.55 25.73
N ARG A 628 -12.36 7.72 26.17
CA ARG A 628 -10.93 8.03 26.37
C ARG A 628 -10.22 7.02 27.28
N TYR A 629 -10.94 6.55 28.30
CA TYR A 629 -10.51 5.49 29.21
C TYR A 629 -10.09 4.19 28.51
N LEU A 630 -10.77 3.77 27.43
CA LEU A 630 -10.43 2.55 26.70
C LEU A 630 -9.10 2.67 25.93
N ASN A 631 -8.82 3.85 25.37
CA ASN A 631 -7.54 4.11 24.70
C ASN A 631 -6.39 4.22 25.73
N GLU A 632 -6.62 4.87 26.87
CA GLU A 632 -5.65 4.94 27.98
C GLU A 632 -5.37 3.53 28.54
N LEU A 633 -6.38 2.66 28.63
CA LEU A 633 -6.21 1.26 29.05
C LEU A 633 -5.46 0.41 28.00
N GLU A 634 -5.72 0.62 26.70
CA GLU A 634 -5.03 -0.10 25.62
C GLU A 634 -3.57 0.37 25.49
N GLN A 635 -3.28 1.67 25.69
CA GLN A 635 -1.91 2.18 25.80
C GLN A 635 -1.20 1.64 27.04
N ALA A 636 -1.79 1.72 28.23
CA ALA A 636 -1.21 1.17 29.45
C ALA A 636 -0.98 -0.36 29.36
N ALA A 637 -1.92 -1.10 28.77
CA ALA A 637 -1.76 -2.54 28.51
C ALA A 637 -0.66 -2.85 27.48
N SER A 638 -0.40 -1.95 26.52
CA SER A 638 0.72 -2.09 25.57
C SER A 638 2.07 -1.82 26.22
N GLN A 639 2.19 -0.77 27.05
CA GLN A 639 3.41 -0.44 27.80
C GLN A 639 3.75 -1.51 28.86
N LEU A 640 2.74 -2.12 29.47
CA LEU A 640 2.88 -3.23 30.43
C LEU A 640 3.02 -4.61 29.78
N GLY A 641 3.14 -4.70 28.45
CA GLY A 641 3.30 -5.98 27.72
C GLY A 641 2.13 -6.96 27.86
N MET A 642 0.94 -6.48 28.25
CA MET A 642 -0.24 -7.32 28.54
C MET A 642 -1.02 -7.76 27.29
N LEU A 643 -0.58 -7.35 26.09
CA LEU A 643 -1.11 -7.83 24.81
C LEU A 643 -0.13 -8.83 24.17
N PRO A 644 -0.59 -9.99 23.66
CA PRO A 644 0.30 -11.00 23.08
C PRO A 644 1.15 -10.44 21.93
N PRO A 645 2.49 -10.64 21.92
CA PRO A 645 3.39 -10.04 20.93
C PRO A 645 3.14 -10.50 19.48
N GLU A 646 2.39 -11.58 19.27
CA GLU A 646 1.96 -12.00 17.93
C GLU A 646 0.94 -11.04 17.27
N HIS A 647 0.14 -10.28 18.05
CA HIS A 647 -0.93 -9.46 17.49
C HIS A 647 -0.51 -8.05 17.06
N THR A 648 0.53 -7.47 17.67
CA THR A 648 1.05 -6.15 17.29
C THR A 648 1.85 -6.20 15.98
N ARG A 649 2.70 -7.22 15.77
CA ARG A 649 3.44 -7.40 14.50
C ARG A 649 2.55 -7.87 13.32
N GLY A 650 1.49 -8.65 13.56
CA GLY A 650 0.64 -9.21 12.50
C GLY A 650 -0.41 -8.27 11.91
N ARG A 651 -1.05 -7.44 12.75
CA ARG A 651 -2.22 -6.61 12.34
C ARG A 651 -1.89 -5.59 11.26
N GLY A 652 -0.71 -4.95 11.35
CA GLY A 652 -0.25 -3.98 10.37
C GLY A 652 -0.01 -4.56 8.97
N GLY A 653 0.54 -5.77 8.88
CA GLY A 653 0.77 -6.48 7.61
C GLY A 653 -0.53 -6.99 6.95
N GLN A 654 -1.52 -7.39 7.75
CA GLN A 654 -2.84 -7.79 7.23
C GLN A 654 -3.63 -6.58 6.73
N LEU A 655 -3.63 -5.48 7.48
CA LEU A 655 -4.30 -4.23 7.08
C LEU A 655 -3.68 -3.66 5.80
N LEU A 656 -2.35 -3.78 5.64
CA LEU A 656 -1.64 -3.41 4.43
C LEU A 656 -2.18 -4.10 3.17
N ARG A 657 -2.39 -5.42 3.20
CA ARG A 657 -2.90 -6.17 2.02
C ARG A 657 -4.25 -5.64 1.56
N HIS A 658 -5.11 -5.21 2.47
CA HIS A 658 -6.39 -4.59 2.15
C HIS A 658 -6.23 -3.19 1.52
N ILE A 659 -5.19 -2.43 1.91
CA ILE A 659 -4.86 -1.15 1.28
C ILE A 659 -4.33 -1.37 -0.16
N VAL A 660 -3.42 -2.34 -0.35
CA VAL A 660 -2.91 -2.70 -1.70
C VAL A 660 -4.08 -3.09 -2.62
N LEU A 661 -5.02 -3.89 -2.11
CA LEU A 661 -6.22 -4.29 -2.84
C LEU A 661 -7.08 -3.10 -3.30
N ILE A 662 -7.40 -2.17 -2.38
CA ILE A 662 -8.20 -0.98 -2.72
C ILE A 662 -7.49 -0.13 -3.78
N ILE A 663 -6.16 0.00 -3.69
CA ILE A 663 -5.37 0.72 -4.68
C ILE A 663 -5.43 0.06 -6.06
N ALA A 664 -5.27 -1.26 -6.13
CA ALA A 664 -5.38 -2.01 -7.38
C ALA A 664 -6.80 -1.90 -8.00
N TYR A 665 -7.84 -1.91 -7.17
CA TYR A 665 -9.22 -1.78 -7.65
C TYR A 665 -9.63 -0.34 -7.97
N ASN A 666 -9.03 0.68 -7.35
CA ASN A 666 -9.18 2.07 -7.81
C ASN A 666 -8.66 2.27 -9.23
N LEU A 667 -7.56 1.60 -9.58
CA LEU A 667 -7.04 1.58 -10.95
C LEU A 667 -7.99 0.85 -11.92
N SER A 668 -8.53 -0.31 -11.52
CA SER A 668 -9.59 -1.02 -12.27
C SER A 668 -10.76 -0.09 -12.60
N MET A 669 -11.21 0.69 -11.62
CA MET A 669 -12.31 1.65 -11.80
C MET A 669 -11.93 2.83 -12.70
N PHE A 670 -10.67 3.28 -12.69
CA PHE A 670 -10.20 4.32 -13.59
C PHE A 670 -10.15 3.85 -15.06
N ILE A 671 -9.69 2.61 -15.30
CA ILE A 671 -9.70 1.98 -16.63
C ILE A 671 -11.14 1.86 -17.12
N GLY A 672 -12.03 1.28 -16.32
CA GLY A 672 -13.44 1.13 -16.68
C GLY A 672 -14.18 2.45 -16.88
N MET A 673 -13.84 3.51 -16.11
CA MET A 673 -14.37 4.85 -16.32
C MET A 673 -13.92 5.40 -17.68
N THR A 674 -12.66 5.19 -18.07
CA THR A 674 -12.11 5.60 -19.37
C THR A 674 -12.82 4.87 -20.51
N TYR A 675 -12.91 3.53 -20.43
CA TYR A 675 -13.59 2.68 -21.41
C TYR A 675 -15.05 3.10 -21.63
N ILE A 676 -15.84 3.17 -20.56
CA ILE A 676 -17.27 3.51 -20.64
C ILE A 676 -17.47 4.96 -21.10
N THR A 677 -16.62 5.90 -20.69
CA THR A 677 -16.69 7.28 -21.21
C THR A 677 -16.46 7.30 -22.72
N TRP A 678 -15.51 6.52 -23.25
CA TRP A 678 -15.28 6.42 -24.69
C TRP A 678 -16.48 5.79 -25.42
N ARG A 679 -17.02 4.68 -24.90
CA ARG A 679 -18.19 3.97 -25.45
C ARG A 679 -19.44 4.86 -25.51
N VAL A 680 -19.73 5.58 -24.42
CA VAL A 680 -20.86 6.53 -24.33
C VAL A 680 -20.69 7.72 -25.28
N LEU A 681 -19.45 8.20 -25.48
CA LEU A 681 -19.17 9.31 -26.41
C LEU A 681 -19.24 8.91 -27.90
N ARG A 682 -19.45 7.63 -28.23
CA ARG A 682 -19.51 7.09 -29.61
C ARG A 682 -18.35 7.56 -30.51
N LYS A 683 -17.15 7.69 -29.93
CA LYS A 683 -15.92 7.96 -30.70
C LYS A 683 -15.51 6.70 -31.46
N ASP A 684 -14.92 6.87 -32.64
CA ASP A 684 -14.55 5.77 -33.55
C ASP A 684 -13.78 4.63 -32.86
N GLU A 685 -14.09 3.40 -33.29
CA GLU A 685 -13.42 2.14 -32.95
C GLU A 685 -11.99 2.12 -33.53
N SER A 686 -11.11 2.87 -32.87
CA SER A 686 -9.66 2.84 -33.09
C SER A 686 -9.04 1.64 -32.36
N GLY A 687 -7.87 1.15 -32.80
CA GLY A 687 -7.18 0.04 -32.12
C GLY A 687 -6.99 0.28 -30.62
N VAL A 688 -6.73 1.52 -30.20
CA VAL A 688 -6.61 1.87 -28.77
C VAL A 688 -7.93 1.73 -27.99
N TYR A 689 -9.10 1.81 -28.64
CA TYR A 689 -10.37 1.48 -27.97
C TYR A 689 -10.42 -0.01 -27.61
N ILE A 690 -10.07 -0.89 -28.56
CA ILE A 690 -9.95 -2.34 -28.35
C ILE A 690 -8.92 -2.64 -27.25
N GLU A 691 -7.84 -1.88 -27.17
CA GLU A 691 -6.83 -2.06 -26.12
C GLU A 691 -7.33 -1.65 -24.72
N ILE A 692 -8.02 -0.51 -24.61
CA ILE A 692 -8.64 -0.05 -23.37
C ILE A 692 -9.74 -1.02 -22.92
N GLU A 693 -10.50 -1.58 -23.87
CA GLU A 693 -11.49 -2.63 -23.63
C GLU A 693 -10.85 -3.94 -23.15
N PHE A 694 -9.77 -4.38 -23.81
CA PHE A 694 -8.97 -5.52 -23.38
C PHE A 694 -8.46 -5.33 -21.94
N PHE A 695 -7.99 -4.13 -21.57
CA PHE A 695 -7.61 -3.84 -20.19
C PHE A 695 -8.80 -3.82 -19.21
N ASP A 696 -9.97 -3.30 -19.60
CA ASP A 696 -11.17 -3.36 -18.75
C ASP A 696 -11.59 -4.82 -18.49
N ILE A 697 -11.62 -5.65 -19.53
CA ILE A 697 -11.89 -7.10 -19.45
C ILE A 697 -10.83 -7.78 -18.56
N ALA A 698 -9.55 -7.53 -18.83
CA ALA A 698 -8.44 -8.14 -18.11
C ALA A 698 -8.46 -7.81 -16.62
N VAL A 699 -8.69 -6.54 -16.26
CA VAL A 699 -8.63 -6.12 -14.86
C VAL A 699 -9.93 -6.46 -14.12
N ASN A 700 -11.12 -6.38 -14.75
CA ASN A 700 -12.39 -6.74 -14.11
C ASN A 700 -12.56 -8.26 -13.91
N ASN A 701 -12.32 -9.07 -14.94
CA ASN A 701 -12.40 -10.52 -14.81
C ASN A 701 -11.22 -11.07 -13.99
N GLY A 702 -10.04 -10.43 -14.11
CA GLY A 702 -8.83 -10.76 -13.34
C GLY A 702 -8.83 -10.30 -11.87
N GLN A 703 -9.87 -9.62 -11.36
CA GLN A 703 -9.87 -9.08 -9.99
C GLN A 703 -9.57 -10.15 -8.92
N ALA A 704 -10.05 -11.38 -9.09
CA ALA A 704 -9.80 -12.47 -8.16
C ALA A 704 -8.32 -12.91 -8.10
N LEU A 705 -7.57 -12.74 -9.19
CA LEU A 705 -6.13 -13.05 -9.24
C LEU A 705 -5.33 -12.09 -8.35
N ILE A 706 -5.70 -10.81 -8.33
CA ILE A 706 -5.11 -9.80 -7.44
C ILE A 706 -5.36 -10.19 -5.98
N MET A 707 -6.58 -10.61 -5.63
CA MET A 707 -6.89 -11.14 -4.30
C MET A 707 -6.07 -12.39 -3.96
N PHE A 708 -5.84 -13.28 -4.92
CA PHE A 708 -5.09 -14.52 -4.73
C PHE A 708 -3.62 -14.25 -4.45
N VAL A 709 -2.99 -13.32 -5.18
CA VAL A 709 -1.60 -12.88 -4.92
C VAL A 709 -1.47 -12.28 -3.52
N LEU A 710 -2.45 -11.48 -3.06
CA LEU A 710 -2.40 -10.81 -1.77
C LEU A 710 -2.69 -11.73 -0.57
N PHE A 711 -3.66 -12.64 -0.70
CA PHE A 711 -4.17 -13.45 0.41
C PHE A 711 -3.94 -14.96 0.26
N GLY A 712 -3.95 -15.48 -0.97
CA GLY A 712 -3.90 -16.91 -1.27
C GLY A 712 -2.50 -17.55 -1.24
N LEU A 713 -1.42 -16.76 -1.29
CA LEU A 713 -0.03 -17.25 -1.40
C LEU A 713 0.74 -17.37 -0.06
N ASN A 714 0.13 -17.10 1.11
CA ASN A 714 0.88 -17.02 2.37
C ASN A 714 1.08 -18.38 3.05
N PRO A 715 2.29 -18.97 3.08
CA PRO A 715 2.51 -20.29 3.66
C PRO A 715 2.19 -20.32 5.16
N GLN A 716 2.46 -19.25 5.91
CA GLN A 716 2.11 -19.16 7.34
C GLN A 716 0.59 -19.21 7.61
N GLU A 717 -0.24 -18.76 6.66
CA GLU A 717 -1.70 -18.75 6.80
C GLU A 717 -2.36 -20.05 6.33
N ILE A 718 -1.63 -20.85 5.53
CA ILE A 718 -2.09 -22.12 4.96
C ILE A 718 -1.55 -23.29 5.81
N LEU A 719 -0.24 -23.30 6.05
CA LEU A 719 0.48 -24.40 6.69
C LEU A 719 0.10 -24.57 8.16
N LEU A 720 0.03 -23.51 8.98
CA LEU A 720 -0.36 -23.66 10.38
C LEU A 720 -1.80 -24.19 10.55
N PRO A 721 -2.82 -23.66 9.85
CA PRO A 721 -4.19 -24.20 9.95
C PRO A 721 -4.35 -25.58 9.32
N ALA A 722 -3.67 -25.87 8.20
CA ALA A 722 -3.70 -27.20 7.59
C ALA A 722 -3.01 -28.24 8.49
N ILE A 723 -1.84 -27.92 9.07
CA ILE A 723 -1.19 -28.77 10.07
C ILE A 723 -2.07 -28.94 11.30
N ARG A 724 -2.67 -27.88 11.86
CA ARG A 724 -3.59 -28.03 13.01
C ARG A 724 -4.83 -28.86 12.66
N PHE A 725 -5.36 -28.75 11.44
CA PHE A 725 -6.51 -29.54 11.00
C PHE A 725 -6.15 -31.02 10.77
N LEU A 726 -5.02 -31.31 10.12
CA LEU A 726 -4.49 -32.68 10.03
C LEU A 726 -4.19 -33.24 11.43
N LYS A 727 -3.46 -32.48 12.25
CA LYS A 727 -3.03 -32.88 13.59
C LYS A 727 -4.24 -33.20 14.46
N ASN A 728 -5.23 -32.30 14.58
CA ASN A 728 -6.47 -32.54 15.34
C ASN A 728 -7.32 -33.69 14.79
N LYS A 729 -7.19 -34.05 13.50
CA LYS A 729 -7.92 -35.18 12.89
C LYS A 729 -7.19 -36.51 13.06
N TRP A 730 -5.87 -36.50 13.28
CA TRP A 730 -5.03 -37.70 13.36
C TRP A 730 -4.60 -38.04 14.80
N HIS A 731 -4.46 -37.01 15.63
CA HIS A 731 -4.34 -37.09 17.08
C HIS A 731 -5.40 -36.16 17.68
N GLY A 732 -6.23 -36.71 18.59
CA GLY A 732 -7.17 -35.89 19.37
C GLY A 732 -6.44 -34.76 20.11
N GLU A 733 -7.19 -33.73 20.53
CA GLU A 733 -6.70 -32.45 21.06
C GLU A 733 -5.33 -32.54 21.76
N ASP A 734 -4.45 -31.58 21.47
CA ASP A 734 -3.10 -31.45 22.06
C ASP A 734 -3.17 -31.39 23.60
N THR A 735 -3.36 -32.52 24.28
CA THR A 735 -3.19 -32.69 25.71
C THR A 735 -1.72 -32.98 25.95
N VAL A 736 -1.10 -32.28 26.90
CA VAL A 736 0.28 -32.56 27.31
C VAL A 736 0.36 -34.02 27.76
N ARG A 737 1.09 -34.85 26.98
CA ARG A 737 1.44 -36.21 27.39
C ARG A 737 2.52 -36.15 28.45
N LEU A 738 2.09 -35.94 29.69
CA LEU A 738 2.93 -36.07 30.87
C LEU A 738 3.38 -37.54 30.99
N PRO A 739 4.63 -37.80 31.43
CA PRO A 739 5.08 -39.16 31.68
C PRO A 739 4.19 -39.85 32.72
N PRO A 740 4.07 -41.20 32.69
CA PRO A 740 3.45 -41.94 33.77
C PRO A 740 4.20 -41.70 35.09
N VAL A 741 3.48 -41.73 36.22
CA VAL A 741 4.02 -41.33 37.54
C VAL A 741 5.16 -42.25 38.00
N GLU A 742 5.15 -43.46 37.47
CA GLU A 742 6.14 -44.51 37.60
C GLU A 742 7.50 -44.10 36.98
N GLU A 743 7.49 -43.37 35.86
CA GLU A 743 8.68 -42.93 35.10
C GLU A 743 9.23 -41.54 35.53
N LEU A 744 8.53 -40.82 36.41
CA LEU A 744 9.00 -39.52 36.92
C LEU A 744 10.37 -39.64 37.61
N SER A 745 11.30 -38.73 37.27
CA SER A 745 12.65 -38.70 37.84
C SER A 745 12.63 -38.50 39.36
N PHE A 746 13.64 -39.04 40.05
CA PHE A 746 13.81 -38.88 41.51
C PHE A 746 13.80 -37.39 41.91
N GLU A 747 14.49 -36.56 41.14
CA GLU A 747 14.52 -35.10 41.27
C GLU A 747 13.12 -34.48 41.20
N THR A 748 12.29 -34.86 40.21
CA THR A 748 10.93 -34.33 40.07
C THR A 748 10.05 -34.73 41.26
N LYS A 749 10.16 -35.99 41.73
CA LYS A 749 9.43 -36.47 42.91
C LYS A 749 9.84 -35.71 44.17
N HIS A 750 11.16 -35.52 44.38
CA HIS A 750 11.70 -34.80 45.53
C HIS A 750 11.30 -33.32 45.54
N VAL A 751 11.38 -32.63 44.40
CA VAL A 751 10.95 -31.23 44.25
C VAL A 751 9.46 -31.07 44.58
N CYS A 752 8.61 -31.98 44.07
CA CYS A 752 7.18 -31.94 44.38
C CYS A 752 6.88 -32.21 45.86
N GLU A 753 7.54 -33.20 46.47
CA GLU A 753 7.38 -33.53 47.90
C GLU A 753 7.82 -32.38 48.82
N GLN A 754 8.97 -31.77 48.52
CA GLN A 754 9.44 -30.57 49.23
C GLN A 754 8.45 -29.41 49.11
N PHE A 755 7.94 -29.16 47.90
CA PHE A 755 6.98 -28.09 47.64
C PHE A 755 5.64 -28.31 48.34
N ILE A 756 5.07 -29.52 48.28
CA ILE A 756 3.87 -29.91 49.03
C ILE A 756 4.06 -29.61 50.52
N THR A 757 5.18 -30.07 51.09
CA THR A 757 5.39 -30.08 52.54
C THR A 757 5.67 -28.68 53.11
N HIS A 758 6.35 -27.79 52.37
CA HIS A 758 6.86 -26.52 52.92
C HIS A 758 6.29 -25.26 52.24
N HIS A 759 5.73 -25.36 51.04
CA HIS A 759 5.50 -24.20 50.17
C HIS A 759 4.10 -24.10 49.55
N LEU A 760 3.39 -25.21 49.34
CA LEU A 760 2.14 -25.27 48.60
C LEU A 760 1.06 -24.33 49.16
N SER A 761 0.73 -24.44 50.45
CA SER A 761 -0.31 -23.62 51.10
C SER A 761 -0.04 -22.12 51.00
N ARG A 762 1.19 -21.70 51.27
CA ARG A 762 1.64 -20.30 51.18
C ARG A 762 1.72 -19.80 49.73
N CYS A 763 1.97 -20.69 48.78
CA CYS A 763 1.97 -20.37 47.35
C CYS A 763 0.53 -20.14 46.86
N GLU A 764 -0.35 -21.10 47.13
CA GLU A 764 -1.76 -21.08 46.73
C GLU A 764 -2.46 -19.82 47.24
N GLU A 765 -2.36 -19.52 48.54
CA GLU A 765 -2.94 -18.30 49.15
C GLU A 765 -2.40 -17.00 48.51
N ALA A 766 -1.15 -16.99 48.06
CA ALA A 766 -0.53 -15.82 47.45
C ALA A 766 -0.95 -15.61 45.98
N ILE A 767 -1.05 -16.67 45.18
CA ILE A 767 -1.18 -16.58 43.72
C ILE A 767 -2.49 -17.09 43.11
N ALA A 768 -3.20 -18.03 43.77
CA ALA A 768 -4.45 -18.60 43.25
C ALA A 768 -5.61 -17.64 43.50
N LYS A 769 -6.26 -17.16 42.42
CA LYS A 769 -7.34 -16.17 42.49
C LYS A 769 -8.42 -16.44 41.45
N ASP A 770 -9.62 -15.96 41.70
CA ASP A 770 -10.72 -16.04 40.74
C ASP A 770 -10.48 -15.06 39.58
N ILE A 771 -10.20 -15.58 38.38
CA ILE A 771 -9.91 -14.78 37.18
C ILE A 771 -11.08 -14.89 36.20
N ARG A 772 -11.72 -13.75 35.92
CA ARG A 772 -12.74 -13.64 34.86
C ARG A 772 -12.09 -13.45 33.50
N TRP A 773 -12.30 -14.38 32.58
CA TRP A 773 -11.74 -14.37 31.23
C TRP A 773 -12.79 -14.75 30.19
N ARG A 774 -13.00 -13.88 29.18
CA ARG A 774 -13.98 -14.08 28.09
C ARG A 774 -15.38 -14.52 28.56
N MET A 775 -15.94 -13.76 29.52
CA MET A 775 -17.26 -14.00 30.14
C MET A 775 -17.39 -15.29 30.98
N ARG A 776 -16.34 -16.11 31.11
CA ARG A 776 -16.27 -17.25 32.04
C ARG A 776 -15.42 -16.90 33.26
N THR A 777 -15.85 -17.29 34.45
CA THR A 777 -15.04 -17.16 35.67
C THR A 777 -14.29 -18.48 35.88
N TYR A 778 -12.97 -18.39 36.01
CA TYR A 778 -12.11 -19.50 36.38
C TYR A 778 -11.75 -19.32 37.86
N ARG A 779 -12.04 -20.33 38.68
CA ARG A 779 -11.80 -20.26 40.13
C ARG A 779 -10.43 -20.82 40.50
N GLY A 780 -9.79 -20.24 41.52
CA GLY A 780 -8.51 -20.76 42.06
C GLY A 780 -7.36 -20.84 41.06
N VAL A 781 -7.33 -19.99 40.04
CA VAL A 781 -6.32 -20.03 38.96
C VAL A 781 -5.23 -18.98 39.15
N PHE A 782 -4.05 -19.24 38.59
CA PHE A 782 -2.92 -18.33 38.57
C PHE A 782 -2.31 -18.21 37.17
N ARG A 783 -1.50 -17.17 36.93
CA ARG A 783 -0.73 -17.01 35.68
C ARG A 783 0.65 -17.62 35.83
N GLY A 784 1.21 -18.20 34.77
CA GLY A 784 2.58 -18.73 34.77
C GLY A 784 3.62 -17.70 35.23
N THR A 785 3.48 -16.44 34.80
CA THR A 785 4.30 -15.31 35.25
C THR A 785 4.20 -15.00 36.75
N CYS A 786 3.06 -15.31 37.40
CA CYS A 786 2.89 -15.12 38.84
C CYS A 786 3.63 -16.19 39.64
N LEU A 787 3.58 -17.46 39.21
CA LEU A 787 4.32 -18.53 39.87
C LEU A 787 5.84 -18.34 39.71
N VAL A 788 6.32 -17.96 38.52
CA VAL A 788 7.75 -17.64 38.29
C VAL A 788 8.24 -16.54 39.23
N ARG A 789 7.52 -15.42 39.34
CA ARG A 789 7.87 -14.35 40.28
C ARG A 789 7.83 -14.80 41.74
N TRP A 790 6.83 -15.62 42.10
CA TRP A 790 6.69 -16.12 43.46
C TRP A 790 7.85 -17.04 43.87
N LEU A 791 8.26 -17.96 42.99
CA LEU A 791 9.40 -18.87 43.20
C LEU A 791 10.70 -18.08 43.43
N ILE A 792 10.97 -17.08 42.59
CA ILE A 792 12.14 -16.20 42.75
C ILE A 792 12.05 -15.41 44.07
N SER A 793 10.91 -14.80 44.37
CA SER A 793 10.73 -14.02 45.61
C SER A 793 10.80 -14.87 46.89
N SER A 794 10.59 -16.18 46.78
CA SER A 794 10.67 -17.13 47.89
C SER A 794 12.05 -17.77 48.05
N GLY A 795 13.01 -17.44 47.16
CA GLY A 795 14.35 -18.04 47.16
C GLY A 795 14.40 -19.49 46.66
N LEU A 796 13.36 -19.97 45.97
CA LEU A 796 13.29 -21.33 45.41
C LEU A 796 13.91 -21.44 44.00
N ALA A 797 14.21 -20.30 43.38
CA ALA A 797 14.92 -20.19 42.12
C ALA A 797 15.67 -18.86 42.07
N ASN A 798 16.86 -18.84 41.48
CA ASN A 798 17.74 -17.68 41.39
C ASN A 798 17.44 -16.81 40.17
N ASP A 799 16.92 -17.41 39.09
CA ASP A 799 16.55 -16.71 37.85
C ASP A 799 15.22 -17.21 37.24
N GLU A 800 14.76 -16.55 36.16
CA GLU A 800 13.52 -16.95 35.47
C GLU A 800 13.61 -18.31 34.78
N PHE A 801 14.81 -18.80 34.43
CA PHE A 801 15.01 -20.05 33.72
C PHE A 801 14.90 -21.25 34.67
N GLU A 802 15.55 -21.15 35.82
CA GLU A 802 15.44 -22.07 36.95
C GLU A 802 13.99 -22.09 37.47
N ALA A 803 13.35 -20.93 37.63
CA ALA A 803 11.94 -20.85 38.05
C ALA A 803 10.97 -21.50 37.04
N VAL A 804 11.23 -21.38 35.72
CA VAL A 804 10.47 -22.12 34.71
C VAL A 804 10.73 -23.62 34.81
N THR A 805 11.97 -24.03 35.04
CA THR A 805 12.34 -25.45 35.18
C THR A 805 11.68 -26.06 36.42
N TYR A 806 11.70 -25.37 37.55
CA TYR A 806 10.98 -25.73 38.78
C TYR A 806 9.47 -25.88 38.52
N GLY A 807 8.84 -24.91 37.86
CA GLY A 807 7.42 -25.00 37.49
C GLY A 807 7.09 -26.12 36.50
N ARG A 808 8.06 -26.59 35.70
CA ARG A 808 7.90 -27.81 34.88
C ARG A 808 7.87 -29.06 35.73
N HIS A 809 8.79 -29.21 36.70
CA HIS A 809 8.75 -30.33 37.64
C HIS A 809 7.41 -30.40 38.39
N LEU A 810 6.86 -29.26 38.84
CA LEU A 810 5.54 -29.22 39.48
C LEU A 810 4.39 -29.65 38.54
N LEU A 811 4.49 -29.38 37.24
CA LEU A 811 3.47 -29.76 36.25
C LEU A 811 3.60 -31.23 35.84
N ASP A 812 4.83 -31.73 35.68
CA ASP A 812 5.13 -33.15 35.42
C ASP A 812 4.74 -34.04 36.62
N GLY A 813 5.02 -33.58 37.84
CA GLY A 813 4.59 -34.20 39.10
C GLY A 813 3.09 -34.06 39.43
N ARG A 814 2.26 -33.60 38.48
CA ARG A 814 0.80 -33.44 38.60
C ARG A 814 0.32 -32.46 39.67
N LEU A 815 1.19 -31.62 40.24
CA LEU A 815 0.81 -30.68 41.29
C LEU A 815 0.09 -29.43 40.74
N ILE A 816 0.44 -29.04 39.52
CA ILE A 816 -0.24 -27.98 38.78
C ILE A 816 -0.66 -28.49 37.40
N SER A 817 -1.77 -27.98 36.87
CA SER A 817 -2.18 -28.24 35.50
C SER A 817 -2.49 -26.94 34.75
N HIS A 818 -2.26 -26.93 33.44
CA HIS A 818 -2.79 -25.87 32.59
C HIS A 818 -4.32 -26.04 32.50
N VAL A 819 -5.09 -24.96 32.58
CA VAL A 819 -6.57 -25.02 32.70
C VAL A 819 -7.27 -25.78 31.56
N ASN A 820 -6.65 -25.87 30.38
CA ASN A 820 -7.13 -26.67 29.25
C ASN A 820 -6.27 -27.93 28.97
N ASN A 821 -5.27 -28.24 29.80
CA ASN A 821 -4.25 -29.28 29.60
C ASN A 821 -3.42 -29.18 28.30
N THR A 822 -3.49 -28.05 27.58
CA THR A 822 -2.86 -27.87 26.26
C THR A 822 -1.40 -27.42 26.22
N TYR A 823 -0.84 -26.95 27.33
CA TYR A 823 0.51 -26.37 27.35
C TYR A 823 1.29 -26.83 28.58
N HIS A 824 2.58 -27.10 28.38
CA HIS A 824 3.55 -27.33 29.47
C HIS A 824 3.93 -25.99 30.12
N PHE A 825 4.56 -26.01 31.29
CA PHE A 825 4.82 -24.80 32.07
C PHE A 825 5.80 -23.85 31.37
N THR A 826 5.44 -22.56 31.37
CA THR A 826 6.16 -21.46 30.72
C THR A 826 5.94 -20.14 31.48
N ASN A 827 6.96 -19.25 31.46
CA ASN A 827 6.83 -17.87 31.94
C ASN A 827 5.94 -17.06 30.98
N SER A 828 4.63 -17.25 31.08
CA SER A 828 3.64 -16.70 30.16
C SER A 828 2.33 -16.35 30.88
N PRO A 829 1.46 -15.49 30.30
CA PRO A 829 0.16 -15.14 30.89
C PRO A 829 -0.90 -16.25 30.72
N LEU A 830 -0.49 -17.49 30.39
CA LEU A 830 -1.36 -18.66 30.39
C LEU A 830 -1.86 -18.96 31.82
N LEU A 831 -3.06 -19.54 31.89
CA LEU A 831 -3.73 -19.85 33.16
C LEU A 831 -3.47 -21.31 33.57
N TYR A 832 -3.07 -21.48 34.81
CA TYR A 832 -2.83 -22.76 35.46
C TYR A 832 -3.66 -22.83 36.75
N THR A 833 -3.90 -24.05 37.23
CA THR A 833 -4.55 -24.36 38.50
C THR A 833 -3.66 -25.29 39.30
N PHE A 834 -3.78 -25.24 40.62
CA PHE A 834 -3.35 -26.35 41.48
C PHE A 834 -4.38 -27.50 41.32
N ASN A 835 -3.93 -28.74 41.56
CA ASN A 835 -4.75 -29.96 41.42
C ASN A 835 -5.12 -30.57 42.77
#